data_AF-A0A8I6TJW8-F1
#
_entry.id   AF-A0A8I6TJW8-F1
#
_cell.length_a   1.000
_cell.length_b   1.000
_cell.length_c   1.000
_cell.angle_alpha   90.00
_cell.angle_beta   90.00
_cell.angle_gamma   90.00
#
_symmetry.space_group_name_H-M   'P 1'
#
loop_
_entity.id
_entity.type
_entity.pdbx_description
1 polymer ?
#
loop_
_entity_poly.entity_id
_entity_poly.type
_entity_poly.pdbx_seq_one_letter_code
_entity_poly.pdbx_strand_id
1 'polypeptide(L)'
;MGELIEMPSNEEQKEILTKKLSKSIVAGETWYLIGHKWMRSLKEFLGLAEHGRHLDVSHPGPIDNRPLIDNEKHTLRSALTEKIDFELVSEDTWNLLSDWYGVIEDTEPIARQAISNNEHYPIVEVYPINLSCYKNGDRSRGETLQVSRVETLARVVERLCKPFDIPKDSEVRLFIEGLINEPIEDYKYKKICETDLVGCQNCLVVETMSEDGKWPERHPYPVKSNKDRLIHQGPSGRIYNSETVVQIRHRHMAQTQSRSAPPGLCGLINVGNACFMNSVLQCMSNVPVITEYFLSERHLKELNISNPLGMKGEIAKAYGELIMKMWSGKYSETIPSEFKTQVGKFNPSFSGYQQHDSQELLTFLLDGLHEDLNKIKQKPYIEICNQAGKDEKIAAFEAWENYKKRNDSIIVDTFHGLLKSTVICPECERPSVTFDPFCYLSLPLPSCKMDRALTITYVPFDGSKRECKYRLILARKDTIRELCQEVSVRTGIHQDQMLVAEITQCHFHKFYGNEDSIDHIEEKDVIKVFELPIVVPASDKDTMIVPVCFWELCKPNDKYLPNHLFGIPFLITIPKAPITYDDLNEVLLEKMQRHFNLPGNVSGSNSSSSFNSNSFAVSSYSDTSLENDLERQCSLNNIGCEDSFYKIYYMDSSTNAEPKKLTFNDTTINLSDLLSGNDPPRYGRKVLILQFTSEQRRKFFQERPVVHDHLINPYPSNREKGKISINDCLSLFTTCEKLSADDAWYCPDCHKHQRATKKFDLWKLPKVLIVHLKRFSYTRYRRDKIDDFVDCPISNLCMDKYVINEEKPSKVYDLIGVCNHYGNMGAGHYTASCKNKDNGNWYNFDDNMVSPIQTEKILTNAAYVLFYIAKDCNKPPDNLDTN
;
A
#
# COMPACT_ATOMS: atom_id res chain seq x y z
N MET A 1 -5.63 47.24 -20.21
CA MET A 1 -4.21 46.85 -20.06
C MET A 1 -4.10 46.17 -18.71
N GLY A 2 -4.18 44.84 -18.67
CA GLY A 2 -3.86 44.08 -17.46
C GLY A 2 -2.35 43.88 -17.43
N GLU A 3 -1.71 44.22 -16.31
CA GLU A 3 -0.30 43.95 -16.09
C GLU A 3 -0.06 42.43 -16.23
N LEU A 4 0.79 42.04 -17.18
CA LEU A 4 1.38 40.70 -17.23
C LEU A 4 2.27 40.59 -15.99
N ILE A 5 1.81 39.87 -14.97
CA ILE A 5 2.66 39.50 -13.84
C ILE A 5 3.74 38.58 -14.41
N GLU A 6 4.98 39.08 -14.49
CA GLU A 6 6.14 38.26 -14.86
C GLU A 6 6.28 37.14 -13.82
N MET A 7 6.32 35.89 -14.30
CA MET A 7 6.49 34.72 -13.44
C MET A 7 7.87 34.82 -12.74
N PRO A 8 7.92 34.83 -11.40
CA PRO A 8 9.18 34.97 -10.66
C PRO A 8 10.11 33.78 -10.87
N SER A 9 11.39 33.96 -10.55
CA SER A 9 12.40 32.89 -10.69
C SER A 9 12.09 31.67 -9.81
N ASN A 10 12.60 30.49 -10.15
CA ASN A 10 12.36 29.27 -9.37
C ASN A 10 12.82 29.40 -7.89
N GLU A 11 13.88 30.16 -7.64
CA GLU A 11 14.37 30.43 -6.27
C GLU A 11 13.40 31.33 -5.48
N GLU A 12 12.88 32.39 -6.11
CA GLU A 12 11.87 33.27 -5.51
C GLU A 12 10.54 32.54 -5.26
N GLN A 13 10.09 31.73 -6.22
CA GLN A 13 8.90 30.89 -6.05
C GLN A 13 9.05 29.93 -4.85
N LYS A 14 10.24 29.34 -4.70
CA LYS A 14 10.57 28.44 -3.59
C LYS A 14 10.45 29.16 -2.24
N GLU A 15 11.04 30.34 -2.10
CA GLU A 15 10.98 31.12 -0.85
C GLU A 15 9.54 31.53 -0.50
N ILE A 16 8.80 32.02 -1.50
CA ILE A 16 7.40 32.45 -1.33
C ILE A 16 6.52 31.27 -0.91
N LEU A 17 6.64 30.12 -1.58
CA LEU A 17 5.83 28.93 -1.28
C LEU A 17 6.21 28.29 0.05
N THR A 18 7.49 28.25 0.42
CA THR A 18 7.92 27.68 1.72
C THR A 18 7.25 28.41 2.88
N LYS A 19 7.17 29.75 2.80
CA LYS A 19 6.52 30.58 3.83
C LYS A 19 4.99 30.45 3.83
N LYS A 20 4.39 30.26 2.66
CA LYS A 20 2.93 30.20 2.50
C LYS A 20 2.34 28.81 2.77
N LEU A 21 3.06 27.74 2.45
CA LEU A 21 2.68 26.36 2.76
C LEU A 21 2.74 26.05 4.26
N SER A 22 3.51 26.82 5.05
CA SER A 22 3.53 26.75 6.51
C SER A 22 2.42 27.55 7.20
N LYS A 23 1.49 28.17 6.45
CA LYS A 23 0.39 28.95 7.04
C LYS A 23 -0.53 28.02 7.85
N SER A 24 -0.75 28.34 9.12
CA SER A 24 -1.72 27.63 9.95
C SER A 24 -3.15 27.89 9.46
N ILE A 25 -4.00 26.87 9.52
CA ILE A 25 -5.43 27.00 9.21
C ILE A 25 -6.10 27.90 10.24
N VAL A 26 -6.91 28.86 9.79
CA VAL A 26 -7.72 29.74 10.64
C VAL A 26 -9.19 29.55 10.30
N ALA A 27 -10.05 29.44 11.31
CA ALA A 27 -11.49 29.26 11.09
C ALA A 27 -12.09 30.43 10.30
N GLY A 28 -12.95 30.12 9.33
CA GLY A 28 -13.58 31.08 8.42
C GLY A 28 -12.76 31.42 7.17
N GLU A 29 -11.52 30.93 7.04
CA GLU A 29 -10.74 31.08 5.81
C GLU A 29 -11.16 30.06 4.74
N THR A 30 -11.04 30.47 3.47
CA THR A 30 -11.19 29.59 2.31
C THR A 30 -9.86 28.90 2.00
N TRP A 31 -9.93 27.59 1.83
CA TRP A 31 -8.80 26.72 1.47
C TRP A 31 -9.15 25.94 0.20
N TYR A 32 -8.15 25.65 -0.62
CA TYR A 32 -8.33 24.98 -1.91
C TYR A 32 -7.66 23.61 -1.90
N LEU A 33 -8.30 22.66 -2.59
CA LEU A 33 -7.71 21.34 -2.83
C LEU A 33 -6.92 21.37 -4.14
N ILE A 34 -5.67 20.91 -4.08
CA ILE A 34 -4.81 20.67 -5.25
C ILE A 34 -4.49 19.18 -5.34
N GLY A 35 -4.57 18.59 -6.53
CA GLY A 35 -4.15 17.21 -6.78
C GLY A 35 -2.72 16.94 -6.31
N HIS A 36 -2.54 15.94 -5.45
CA HIS A 36 -1.24 15.64 -4.82
C HIS A 36 -0.16 15.30 -5.84
N LYS A 37 -0.52 14.64 -6.96
CA LYS A 37 0.40 14.35 -8.07
C LYS A 37 1.02 15.62 -8.66
N TRP A 38 0.19 16.64 -8.90
CA TRP A 38 0.66 17.91 -9.46
C TRP A 38 1.50 18.67 -8.44
N MET A 39 1.04 18.76 -7.18
CA MET A 39 1.77 19.41 -6.10
C MET A 39 3.15 18.78 -5.85
N ARG A 40 3.24 17.45 -5.97
CA ARG A 40 4.50 16.74 -5.89
C ARG A 40 5.45 17.11 -7.03
N SER A 41 4.98 17.13 -8.27
CA SER A 41 5.79 17.56 -9.42
C SER A 41 6.31 18.99 -9.25
N LEU A 42 5.49 19.89 -8.70
CA LEU A 42 5.90 21.27 -8.37
C LEU A 42 6.99 21.29 -7.29
N LYS A 43 6.83 20.55 -6.19
CA LYS A 43 7.84 20.47 -5.12
C LYS A 43 9.15 19.86 -5.61
N GLU A 44 9.10 18.87 -6.49
CA GLU A 44 10.28 18.29 -7.13
C GLU A 44 10.95 19.33 -8.07
N PHE A 45 10.17 20.06 -8.86
CA PHE A 45 10.65 21.12 -9.75
C PHE A 45 11.33 22.30 -9.01
N LEU A 46 10.78 22.72 -7.87
CA LEU A 46 11.32 23.80 -7.04
C LEU A 46 12.39 23.33 -6.03
N GLY A 47 12.73 22.04 -6.00
CA GLY A 47 13.71 21.48 -5.06
C GLY A 47 13.28 21.57 -3.58
N LEU A 48 11.98 21.40 -3.32
CA LEU A 48 11.34 21.38 -1.99
C LEU A 48 11.07 19.96 -1.48
N ALA A 49 11.38 18.91 -2.24
CA ALA A 49 11.17 17.53 -1.83
C ALA A 49 12.17 17.09 -0.75
N GLU A 50 11.68 16.51 0.35
CA GLU A 50 12.51 16.02 1.48
C GLU A 50 13.45 14.85 1.11
N HIS A 51 13.28 14.25 -0.07
CA HIS A 51 14.07 13.11 -0.54
C HIS A 51 15.00 13.57 -1.65
N GLY A 52 16.27 13.79 -1.30
CA GLY A 52 17.32 14.22 -2.21
C GLY A 52 17.55 13.24 -3.37
N ARG A 53 16.98 13.55 -4.54
CA ARG A 53 17.53 13.25 -5.86
C ARG A 53 17.16 14.40 -6.79
N HIS A 54 18.15 15.19 -7.21
CA HIS A 54 18.00 16.09 -8.35
C HIS A 54 17.89 15.23 -9.61
N LEU A 55 16.66 14.92 -10.03
CA LEU A 55 16.37 14.51 -11.40
C LEU A 55 16.13 15.79 -12.21
N ASP A 56 16.43 15.80 -13.51
CA ASP A 56 15.98 16.86 -14.42
C ASP A 56 14.44 16.85 -14.43
N VAL A 57 13.83 17.70 -13.61
CA VAL A 57 12.37 17.74 -13.44
C VAL A 57 11.77 18.63 -14.54
N SER A 58 10.96 18.03 -15.39
CA SER A 58 10.13 18.76 -16.35
C SER A 58 9.16 19.70 -15.62
N HIS A 59 8.93 20.88 -16.20
CA HIS A 59 7.94 21.85 -15.71
C HIS A 59 6.58 21.18 -15.39
N PRO A 60 5.95 21.45 -14.23
CA PRO A 60 4.77 20.70 -13.76
C PRO A 60 3.50 20.91 -14.60
N GLY A 61 3.48 21.95 -15.44
CA GLY A 61 2.32 22.29 -16.27
C GLY A 61 1.16 22.89 -15.45
N PRO A 62 -0.01 23.09 -16.06
CA PRO A 62 -1.18 23.63 -15.38
C PRO A 62 -1.75 22.69 -14.31
N ILE A 63 -2.39 23.26 -13.28
CA ILE A 63 -2.96 22.52 -12.16
C ILE A 63 -3.99 21.49 -12.65
N ASP A 64 -3.79 20.22 -12.32
CA ASP A 64 -4.68 19.12 -12.68
C ASP A 64 -5.46 18.56 -11.47
N ASN A 65 -6.71 18.99 -11.34
CA ASN A 65 -7.64 18.52 -10.30
C ASN A 65 -8.59 17.42 -10.77
N ARG A 66 -8.53 16.98 -12.04
CA ARG A 66 -9.42 15.93 -12.58
C ARG A 66 -9.42 14.63 -11.77
N PRO A 67 -8.27 14.14 -11.23
CA PRO A 67 -8.25 12.91 -10.43
C PRO A 67 -9.12 12.96 -9.16
N LEU A 68 -9.44 14.16 -8.67
CA LEU A 68 -10.25 14.38 -7.47
C LEU A 68 -11.76 14.38 -7.76
N ILE A 69 -12.16 14.55 -9.02
CA ILE A 69 -13.56 14.71 -9.43
C ILE A 69 -14.09 13.40 -10.00
N ASP A 70 -15.35 13.08 -9.68
CA ASP A 70 -16.09 11.98 -10.27
C ASP A 70 -16.70 12.44 -11.61
N ASN A 71 -16.23 11.88 -12.72
CA ASN A 71 -16.63 12.26 -14.07
C ASN A 71 -18.12 12.03 -14.36
N GLU A 72 -18.80 11.14 -13.63
CA GLU A 72 -20.22 10.86 -13.84
C GLU A 72 -21.13 11.83 -13.08
N LYS A 73 -20.66 12.35 -11.94
CA LYS A 73 -21.45 13.16 -11.00
C LYS A 73 -21.01 14.62 -10.92
N HIS A 74 -19.92 14.99 -11.58
CA HIS A 74 -19.29 16.32 -11.48
C HIS A 74 -19.09 16.80 -10.04
N THR A 75 -18.84 15.87 -9.10
CA THR A 75 -18.66 16.15 -7.67
C THR A 75 -17.35 15.55 -7.18
N LEU A 76 -16.86 16.02 -6.03
CA LEU A 76 -15.64 15.50 -5.43
C LEU A 76 -15.81 14.00 -5.12
N ARG A 77 -14.88 13.16 -5.57
CA ARG A 77 -14.87 11.73 -5.28
C ARG A 77 -14.93 11.51 -3.77
N SER A 78 -15.64 10.48 -3.33
CA SER A 78 -15.66 10.10 -1.92
C SER A 78 -14.31 9.52 -1.47
N ALA A 79 -14.00 9.68 -0.18
CA ALA A 79 -12.84 9.07 0.49
C ALA A 79 -11.44 9.52 -0.01
N LEU A 80 -11.30 10.77 -0.45
CA LEU A 80 -9.99 11.35 -0.75
C LEU A 80 -9.21 11.60 0.55
N THR A 81 -7.89 11.36 0.50
CA THR A 81 -6.97 11.52 1.63
C THR A 81 -5.96 12.65 1.37
N GLU A 82 -5.77 13.52 2.37
CA GLU A 82 -4.76 14.59 2.31
C GLU A 82 -3.34 14.00 2.24
N LYS A 83 -2.44 14.64 1.50
CA LYS A 83 -1.05 14.21 1.20
C LYS A 83 -0.91 12.91 0.42
N ILE A 84 -2.03 12.34 -0.06
CA ILE A 84 -2.05 11.16 -0.93
C ILE A 84 -2.78 11.48 -2.22
N ASP A 85 -4.02 11.94 -2.10
CA ASP A 85 -4.86 12.30 -3.25
C ASP A 85 -4.82 13.80 -3.52
N PHE A 86 -4.91 14.63 -2.48
CA PHE A 86 -4.87 16.09 -2.57
C PHE A 86 -4.01 16.72 -1.46
N GLU A 87 -3.63 17.98 -1.65
CA GLU A 87 -3.07 18.84 -0.61
C GLU A 87 -3.94 20.09 -0.42
N LEU A 88 -3.99 20.59 0.81
CA LEU A 88 -4.70 21.81 1.16
C LEU A 88 -3.78 23.01 1.04
N VAL A 89 -4.23 24.04 0.32
CA VAL A 89 -3.51 25.31 0.21
C VAL A 89 -4.41 26.49 0.56
N SER A 90 -3.84 27.54 1.14
CA SER A 90 -4.58 28.76 1.43
C SER A 90 -5.02 29.46 0.14
N GLU A 91 -6.04 30.30 0.21
CA GLU A 91 -6.50 31.13 -0.93
C GLU A 91 -5.37 31.93 -1.59
N ASP A 92 -4.54 32.61 -0.81
CA ASP A 92 -3.39 33.35 -1.35
C ASP A 92 -2.40 32.45 -2.11
N THR A 93 -2.28 31.18 -1.70
CA THR A 93 -1.38 30.22 -2.33
C THR A 93 -1.99 29.68 -3.62
N TRP A 94 -3.31 29.41 -3.60
CA TRP A 94 -4.05 29.02 -4.79
C TRP A 94 -3.96 30.09 -5.89
N ASN A 95 -4.19 31.35 -5.55
CA ASN A 95 -4.13 32.45 -6.54
C ASN A 95 -2.74 32.55 -7.16
N LEU A 96 -1.67 32.49 -6.37
CA LEU A 96 -0.31 32.49 -6.89
C LEU A 96 -0.02 31.32 -7.81
N LEU A 97 -0.41 30.10 -7.42
CA LEU A 97 -0.19 28.90 -8.25
C LEU A 97 -1.01 28.94 -9.54
N SER A 98 -2.24 29.44 -9.47
CA SER A 98 -3.11 29.64 -10.63
C SER A 98 -2.56 30.70 -11.57
N ASP A 99 -2.00 31.79 -11.05
CA ASP A 99 -1.40 32.87 -11.85
C ASP A 99 -0.09 32.41 -12.52
N TRP A 100 0.74 31.63 -11.80
CA TRP A 100 2.03 31.18 -12.31
C TRP A 100 1.93 30.00 -13.29
N TYR A 101 1.08 29.02 -12.99
CA TYR A 101 1.04 27.75 -13.73
C TYR A 101 -0.22 27.56 -14.57
N GLY A 102 -1.26 28.35 -14.32
CA GLY A 102 -2.58 28.15 -14.92
C GLY A 102 -3.31 26.92 -14.38
N VAL A 103 -4.57 26.78 -14.78
CA VAL A 103 -5.44 25.65 -14.43
C VAL A 103 -5.88 24.97 -15.72
N ILE A 104 -5.96 23.64 -15.74
CA ILE A 104 -6.39 22.89 -16.92
C ILE A 104 -7.82 23.30 -17.32
N GLU A 105 -8.04 23.47 -18.63
CA GLU A 105 -9.35 23.74 -19.22
C GLU A 105 -10.37 22.67 -18.74
N ASP A 106 -11.59 23.11 -18.42
CA ASP A 106 -12.67 22.28 -17.85
C ASP A 106 -12.51 21.83 -16.39
N THR A 107 -11.63 22.47 -15.60
CA THR A 107 -11.57 22.24 -14.14
C THR A 107 -11.82 23.51 -13.34
N GLU A 108 -12.76 23.44 -12.39
CA GLU A 108 -13.04 24.53 -11.45
C GLU A 108 -12.19 24.41 -10.16
N PRO A 109 -11.81 25.53 -9.53
CA PRO A 109 -11.17 25.54 -8.21
C PRO A 109 -12.04 24.84 -7.15
N ILE A 110 -11.47 23.90 -6.41
CA ILE A 110 -12.18 23.16 -5.36
C ILE A 110 -11.99 23.87 -4.02
N ALA A 111 -12.79 24.91 -3.77
CA ALA A 111 -12.77 25.70 -2.54
C ALA A 111 -13.52 25.00 -1.38
N ARG A 112 -12.98 25.08 -0.16
CA ARG A 112 -13.53 24.54 1.10
C ARG A 112 -13.32 25.52 2.24
N GLN A 113 -14.22 25.45 3.23
CA GLN A 113 -14.20 26.36 4.37
C GLN A 113 -13.47 25.71 5.56
N ALA A 114 -12.60 26.49 6.22
CA ALA A 114 -12.04 26.12 7.49
C ALA A 114 -13.07 26.31 8.60
N ILE A 115 -13.37 25.25 9.34
CA ILE A 115 -14.35 25.23 10.42
C ILE A 115 -13.67 25.00 11.76
N SER A 116 -14.20 25.59 12.83
CA SER A 116 -13.80 25.30 14.20
C SER A 116 -15.05 24.98 15.02
N ASN A 117 -15.05 23.82 15.66
CA ASN A 117 -15.87 23.59 16.84
C ASN A 117 -15.09 24.15 18.02
N ASN A 118 -15.72 24.98 18.87
CA ASN A 118 -15.13 25.82 19.91
C ASN A 118 -14.15 25.15 20.92
N GLU A 119 -13.80 23.87 20.75
CA GLU A 119 -12.85 23.10 21.55
C GLU A 119 -11.75 22.36 20.73
N HIS A 120 -11.72 22.50 19.39
CA HIS A 120 -10.77 21.83 18.50
C HIS A 120 -9.98 22.85 17.65
N TYR A 121 -8.78 22.46 17.24
CA TYR A 121 -8.04 23.20 16.22
C TYR A 121 -8.85 23.28 14.92
N PRO A 122 -8.79 24.40 14.19
CA PRO A 122 -9.57 24.58 12.95
C PRO A 122 -9.16 23.55 11.90
N ILE A 123 -10.16 22.96 11.23
CA ILE A 123 -9.99 21.95 10.17
C ILE A 123 -10.68 22.41 8.89
N VAL A 124 -10.17 22.04 7.72
CA VAL A 124 -10.86 22.33 6.44
C VAL A 124 -11.95 21.27 6.21
N GLU A 125 -13.20 21.72 6.07
CA GLU A 125 -14.34 20.85 5.81
C GLU A 125 -14.35 20.40 4.34
N VAL A 126 -13.70 19.28 4.03
CA VAL A 126 -13.59 18.78 2.65
C VAL A 126 -14.92 18.22 2.10
N TYR A 127 -15.76 17.65 2.96
CA TYR A 127 -17.07 17.10 2.58
C TYR A 127 -18.17 17.73 3.45
N PRO A 128 -18.81 18.82 2.97
CA PRO A 128 -20.03 19.35 3.56
C PRO A 128 -21.15 18.32 3.55
N ILE A 129 -22.12 18.47 4.46
CA ILE A 129 -23.26 17.55 4.56
C ILE A 129 -24.32 17.98 3.55
N ASN A 130 -24.77 17.05 2.71
CA ASN A 130 -25.95 17.25 1.86
C ASN A 130 -27.19 16.85 2.66
N LEU A 131 -27.99 17.81 3.12
CA LEU A 131 -29.28 17.59 3.78
C LEU A 131 -30.41 17.59 2.76
N SER A 132 -31.23 16.55 2.73
CA SER A 132 -32.50 16.53 1.98
C SER A 132 -33.63 16.97 2.89
N CYS A 133 -34.21 18.13 2.59
CA CYS A 133 -35.22 18.78 3.41
C CYS A 133 -36.61 18.68 2.77
N TYR A 134 -37.66 18.51 3.57
CA TYR A 134 -39.05 18.44 3.10
C TYR A 134 -40.01 19.20 4.01
N LYS A 135 -41.06 19.79 3.45
CA LYS A 135 -42.19 20.32 4.22
C LYS A 135 -43.15 19.19 4.56
N ASN A 136 -43.60 19.14 5.81
CA ASN A 136 -44.55 18.11 6.23
C ASN A 136 -45.86 18.18 5.43
N GLY A 137 -46.32 17.04 4.90
CA GLY A 137 -47.52 16.94 4.06
C GLY A 137 -47.30 17.18 2.56
N ASP A 138 -46.14 17.70 2.13
CA ASP A 138 -45.80 17.89 0.71
C ASP A 138 -44.42 17.30 0.41
N ARG A 139 -44.40 16.05 -0.05
CA ARG A 139 -43.16 15.34 -0.45
C ARG A 139 -42.75 15.62 -1.90
N SER A 140 -43.56 16.39 -2.65
CA SER A 140 -43.26 16.68 -4.07
C SER A 140 -42.25 17.82 -4.24
N ARG A 141 -42.12 18.68 -3.21
CA ARG A 141 -41.16 19.78 -3.13
C ARG A 141 -40.07 19.50 -2.08
N GLY A 142 -39.12 18.63 -2.42
CA GLY A 142 -37.92 18.41 -1.61
C GLY A 142 -36.79 19.33 -2.02
N GLU A 143 -36.12 19.93 -1.03
CA GLU A 143 -34.97 20.83 -1.25
C GLU A 143 -33.71 20.13 -0.74
N THR A 144 -32.63 20.07 -1.53
CA THR A 144 -31.34 19.56 -1.03
C THR A 144 -30.42 20.74 -0.69
N LEU A 145 -30.01 20.85 0.57
CA LEU A 145 -29.12 21.89 1.06
C LEU A 145 -27.74 21.32 1.39
N GLN A 146 -26.70 21.93 0.86
CA GLN A 146 -25.36 21.79 1.44
C GLN A 146 -25.25 22.65 2.69
N VAL A 147 -24.85 22.01 3.78
CA VAL A 147 -24.71 22.61 5.10
C VAL A 147 -23.38 22.24 5.72
N SER A 148 -22.82 23.18 6.48
CA SER A 148 -21.60 22.94 7.23
C SER A 148 -21.90 22.21 8.54
N ARG A 149 -20.97 21.38 9.00
CA ARG A 149 -21.03 20.72 10.32
C ARG A 149 -21.18 21.71 11.48
N VAL A 150 -20.72 22.95 11.32
CA VAL A 150 -20.79 23.99 12.37
C VAL A 150 -21.97 24.94 12.21
N GLU A 151 -22.74 24.79 11.13
CA GLU A 151 -23.96 25.56 10.89
C GLU A 151 -25.03 25.13 11.90
N THR A 152 -25.79 26.10 12.43
CA THR A 152 -26.89 25.82 13.36
C THR A 152 -28.15 25.43 12.61
N LEU A 153 -28.97 24.57 13.20
CA LEU A 153 -30.25 24.19 12.60
C LEU A 153 -31.19 25.39 12.40
N ALA A 154 -31.07 26.45 13.21
CA ALA A 154 -31.78 27.71 13.01
C ALA A 154 -31.51 28.33 11.62
N ARG A 155 -30.25 28.35 11.22
CA ARG A 155 -29.80 28.93 9.95
C ARG A 155 -30.20 28.06 8.76
N VAL A 156 -30.21 26.73 8.97
CA VAL A 156 -30.80 25.79 8.00
C VAL A 156 -32.29 26.06 7.80
N VAL A 157 -33.06 26.28 8.87
CA VAL A 157 -34.50 26.64 8.78
C VAL A 157 -34.70 27.95 8.03
N GLU A 158 -33.91 28.99 8.33
CA GLU A 158 -33.99 30.27 7.63
C GLU A 158 -33.81 30.12 6.11
N ARG A 159 -32.87 29.27 5.69
CA ARG A 159 -32.63 28.93 4.28
C ARG A 159 -33.79 28.15 3.65
N LEU A 160 -34.52 27.37 4.45
CA LEU A 160 -35.71 26.62 4.03
C LEU A 160 -36.99 27.46 4.01
N CYS A 161 -37.02 28.66 4.62
CA CYS A 161 -38.21 29.50 4.63
C CYS A 161 -38.64 29.96 3.23
N LYS A 162 -37.68 30.28 2.34
CA LYS A 162 -37.99 30.68 0.96
C LYS A 162 -38.48 29.52 0.09
N PRO A 163 -37.77 28.37 0.00
CA PRO A 163 -38.23 27.24 -0.82
C PRO A 163 -39.57 26.65 -0.38
N PHE A 164 -39.89 26.71 0.91
CA PHE A 164 -41.10 26.10 1.48
C PHE A 164 -42.24 27.10 1.79
N ASP A 165 -42.11 28.36 1.35
CA ASP A 165 -43.09 29.43 1.57
C ASP A 165 -43.51 29.53 3.06
N ILE A 166 -42.53 29.57 3.98
CA ILE A 166 -42.76 29.67 5.42
C ILE A 166 -42.69 31.14 5.86
N PRO A 167 -43.75 31.70 6.48
CA PRO A 167 -43.71 33.07 7.01
C PRO A 167 -42.63 33.23 8.09
N LYS A 168 -41.97 34.39 8.12
CA LYS A 168 -40.83 34.65 9.03
C LYS A 168 -41.17 34.56 10.53
N ASP A 169 -42.42 34.81 10.89
CA ASP A 169 -42.90 34.82 12.28
C ASP A 169 -43.59 33.50 12.68
N SER A 170 -43.62 32.51 11.79
CA SER A 170 -44.23 31.21 12.08
C SER A 170 -43.35 30.39 13.03
N GLU A 171 -43.97 29.77 14.04
CA GLU A 171 -43.25 28.78 14.84
C GLU A 171 -42.98 27.51 14.01
N VAL A 172 -41.70 27.14 13.96
CA VAL A 172 -41.19 25.98 13.23
C VAL A 172 -40.65 24.96 14.21
N ARG A 173 -40.96 23.68 13.94
CA ARG A 173 -40.36 22.53 14.60
C ARG A 173 -39.75 21.59 13.57
N LEU A 174 -38.59 21.03 13.91
CA LEU A 174 -37.78 20.20 13.02
C LEU A 174 -37.82 18.74 13.43
N PHE A 175 -37.81 17.85 12.45
CA PHE A 175 -37.73 16.40 12.66
C PHE A 175 -36.68 15.79 11.76
N ILE A 176 -36.04 14.72 12.23
CA ILE A 176 -35.17 13.91 11.38
C ILE A 176 -35.99 12.74 10.86
N GLU A 177 -36.09 12.62 9.54
CA GLU A 177 -36.87 11.56 8.94
C GLU A 177 -36.30 10.19 9.32
N GLY A 178 -37.15 9.34 9.90
CA GLY A 178 -36.78 8.00 10.29
C GLY A 178 -35.95 7.91 11.56
N LEU A 179 -35.89 8.94 12.41
CA LEU A 179 -35.18 8.89 13.69
C LEU A 179 -36.12 8.93 14.91
N ILE A 180 -37.10 9.84 14.94
CA ILE A 180 -38.04 10.04 16.06
C ILE A 180 -39.28 10.80 15.56
N ASN A 181 -40.45 10.59 16.19
CA ASN A 181 -41.60 11.47 16.00
C ASN A 181 -41.56 12.75 16.88
N GLU A 182 -40.51 12.94 17.68
CA GLU A 182 -40.33 14.09 18.55
C GLU A 182 -39.53 15.21 17.86
N PRO A 183 -39.88 16.49 18.08
CA PRO A 183 -39.18 17.60 17.48
C PRO A 183 -37.77 17.76 18.08
N ILE A 184 -36.82 18.24 17.28
CA ILE A 184 -35.47 18.55 17.78
C ILE A 184 -35.59 19.69 18.80
N GLU A 185 -35.43 19.34 20.09
CA GLU A 185 -35.38 20.32 21.18
C GLU A 185 -34.18 21.27 21.00
N ASP A 186 -34.39 22.54 21.33
CA ASP A 186 -33.37 23.60 21.27
C ASP A 186 -32.63 23.69 19.93
N TYR A 187 -33.31 23.36 18.81
CA TYR A 187 -32.72 23.45 17.46
C TYR A 187 -32.14 24.84 17.15
N LYS A 188 -32.62 25.88 17.83
CA LYS A 188 -32.12 27.25 17.66
C LYS A 188 -30.62 27.38 18.01
N TYR A 189 -30.11 26.54 18.91
CA TYR A 189 -28.74 26.60 19.41
C TYR A 189 -27.87 25.39 19.03
N LYS A 190 -28.47 24.29 18.53
CA LYS A 190 -27.73 23.08 18.12
C LYS A 190 -27.04 23.25 16.77
N LYS A 191 -25.75 22.87 16.72
CA LYS A 191 -24.99 22.73 15.47
C LYS A 191 -25.28 21.39 14.81
N ILE A 192 -25.08 21.31 13.49
CA ILE A 192 -25.33 20.05 12.75
C ILE A 192 -24.42 18.90 13.22
N CYS A 193 -23.18 19.16 13.62
CA CYS A 193 -22.27 18.16 14.20
C CYS A 193 -22.75 17.60 15.55
N GLU A 194 -23.57 18.35 16.27
CA GLU A 194 -24.16 17.97 17.57
C GLU A 194 -25.51 17.28 17.38
N THR A 195 -25.94 17.04 16.14
CA THR A 195 -27.24 16.46 15.81
C THR A 195 -27.10 15.05 15.23
N ASP A 196 -28.10 14.21 15.45
CA ASP A 196 -28.14 12.84 14.94
C ASP A 196 -28.30 12.74 13.41
N LEU A 197 -28.30 13.87 12.68
CA LEU A 197 -28.40 13.94 11.23
C LEU A 197 -27.27 13.17 10.52
N VAL A 198 -26.12 13.00 11.18
CA VAL A 198 -24.91 12.38 10.61
C VAL A 198 -25.01 10.84 10.47
N GLY A 199 -26.19 10.25 10.71
CA GLY A 199 -26.44 8.81 10.54
C GLY A 199 -27.79 8.43 9.93
N CYS A 200 -28.57 9.36 9.33
CA CYS A 200 -29.95 9.07 8.87
C CYS A 200 -30.27 9.72 7.54
N GLN A 201 -29.75 9.16 6.43
CA GLN A 201 -30.03 9.60 5.06
C GLN A 201 -29.88 11.11 4.81
N ASN A 202 -29.33 11.87 5.76
CA ASN A 202 -29.32 13.32 5.86
C ASN A 202 -30.70 13.98 5.64
N CYS A 203 -31.82 13.37 6.05
CA CYS A 203 -33.17 13.88 5.77
C CYS A 203 -33.79 14.70 6.91
N LEU A 204 -34.18 15.96 6.65
CA LEU A 204 -34.79 16.89 7.61
C LEU A 204 -36.24 17.25 7.21
N VAL A 205 -37.20 17.11 8.11
CA VAL A 205 -38.60 17.50 7.88
C VAL A 205 -38.93 18.75 8.69
N VAL A 206 -39.52 19.74 8.01
CA VAL A 206 -39.91 21.03 8.58
C VAL A 206 -41.43 21.09 8.73
N GLU A 207 -41.88 21.44 9.93
CA GLU A 207 -43.30 21.67 10.25
C GLU A 207 -43.53 23.10 10.74
N THR A 208 -44.60 23.72 10.25
CA THR A 208 -45.04 25.07 10.62
C THR A 208 -46.34 25.00 11.40
N MET A 209 -46.46 25.79 12.47
CA MET A 209 -47.71 25.90 13.23
C MET A 209 -48.81 26.57 12.39
N SER A 210 -50.05 26.08 12.49
CA SER A 210 -51.21 26.68 11.81
C SER A 210 -51.68 27.95 12.50
N GLU A 211 -52.46 28.80 11.80
CA GLU A 211 -52.99 30.08 12.31
C GLU A 211 -53.84 29.91 13.59
N ASP A 212 -54.44 28.74 13.82
CA ASP A 212 -55.21 28.40 15.03
C ASP A 212 -54.35 28.05 16.27
N GLY A 213 -53.02 28.23 16.21
CA GLY A 213 -52.10 27.90 17.31
C GLY A 213 -51.97 26.40 17.59
N LYS A 214 -52.44 25.55 16.66
CA LYS A 214 -52.35 24.09 16.73
C LYS A 214 -51.34 23.58 15.72
N TRP A 215 -50.65 22.50 16.10
CA TRP A 215 -49.76 21.78 15.20
C TRP A 215 -50.55 20.81 14.31
N PRO A 216 -50.13 20.57 13.05
CA PRO A 216 -50.80 19.62 12.16
C PRO A 216 -50.88 18.21 12.78
N GLU A 217 -52.05 17.56 12.70
CA GLU A 217 -52.22 16.16 13.14
C GLU A 217 -51.39 15.22 12.25
N ARG A 218 -50.56 14.37 12.88
CA ARG A 218 -49.78 13.36 12.16
C ARG A 218 -50.62 12.15 11.83
N HIS A 219 -50.88 11.92 10.54
CA HIS A 219 -51.25 10.59 10.08
C HIS A 219 -49.98 9.73 9.95
N PRO A 220 -49.93 8.50 10.50
CA PRO A 220 -48.84 7.58 10.22
C PRO A 220 -48.81 7.30 8.71
N TYR A 221 -47.75 7.74 8.04
CA TYR A 221 -47.63 7.63 6.59
C TYR A 221 -47.63 6.15 6.15
N PRO A 222 -48.56 5.72 5.29
CA PRO A 222 -48.44 4.43 4.62
C PRO A 222 -47.32 4.52 3.59
N VAL A 223 -46.29 3.68 3.74
CA VAL A 223 -45.26 3.48 2.72
C VAL A 223 -45.93 2.91 1.47
N LYS A 224 -46.19 3.75 0.45
CA LYS A 224 -46.60 3.28 -0.87
C LYS A 224 -45.35 2.89 -1.65
N SER A 225 -45.31 1.63 -2.08
CA SER A 225 -44.33 1.10 -3.01
C SER A 225 -44.43 1.83 -4.35
N ASN A 226 -43.49 2.72 -4.67
CA ASN A 226 -43.33 3.25 -6.02
C ASN A 226 -42.06 2.68 -6.67
N LYS A 227 -42.23 2.24 -7.92
CA LYS A 227 -41.35 1.34 -8.68
C LYS A 227 -40.11 2.00 -9.31
N ASP A 228 -39.80 3.25 -9.02
CA ASP A 228 -38.63 3.92 -9.60
C ASP A 228 -37.51 4.02 -8.56
N ARG A 229 -36.76 2.92 -8.41
CA ARG A 229 -35.46 2.91 -7.72
C ARG A 229 -34.37 3.29 -8.73
N LEU A 230 -33.60 4.34 -8.42
CA LEU A 230 -32.25 4.47 -8.97
C LEU A 230 -31.42 3.29 -8.48
N ILE A 231 -31.06 2.43 -9.43
CA ILE A 231 -30.31 1.20 -9.24
C ILE A 231 -28.83 1.59 -9.03
N HIS A 232 -28.33 1.49 -7.80
CA HIS A 232 -26.89 1.38 -7.56
C HIS A 232 -26.53 -0.11 -7.46
N GLN A 233 -25.93 -0.65 -8.53
CA GLN A 233 -25.31 -1.97 -8.52
C GLN A 233 -23.95 -1.89 -7.80
N GLY A 234 -23.86 -2.51 -6.63
CA GLY A 234 -22.57 -2.88 -6.01
C GLY A 234 -22.10 -4.27 -6.46
N PRO A 235 -20.80 -4.61 -6.35
CA PRO A 235 -20.21 -5.79 -7.00
C PRO A 235 -20.51 -7.13 -6.33
N SER A 236 -21.23 -7.13 -5.20
CA SER A 236 -21.68 -8.34 -4.52
C SER A 236 -23.19 -8.35 -4.55
N GLY A 237 -23.79 -9.16 -5.43
CA GLY A 237 -25.23 -9.21 -5.73
C GLY A 237 -26.17 -9.58 -4.58
N ARG A 238 -26.15 -8.83 -3.47
CA ARG A 238 -27.17 -8.83 -2.41
C ARG A 238 -27.75 -7.42 -2.28
N ILE A 239 -29.07 -7.36 -2.41
CA ILE A 239 -29.90 -6.16 -2.41
C ILE A 239 -30.11 -5.72 -0.96
N TYR A 240 -29.60 -4.55 -0.57
CA TYR A 240 -29.99 -3.89 0.69
C TYR A 240 -31.17 -2.96 0.41
N ASN A 241 -32.29 -3.16 1.12
CA ASN A 241 -33.45 -2.26 1.07
C ASN A 241 -33.26 -1.10 2.06
N SER A 242 -33.39 0.14 1.59
CA SER A 242 -33.35 1.37 2.40
C SER A 242 -34.53 1.53 3.37
N GLU A 243 -35.57 0.68 3.26
CA GLU A 243 -36.73 0.64 4.18
C GLU A 243 -36.38 0.06 5.56
N THR A 244 -35.31 -0.74 5.69
CA THR A 244 -34.97 -1.43 6.94
C THR A 244 -34.39 -0.47 7.98
N VAL A 245 -33.70 0.59 7.56
CA VAL A 245 -33.08 1.59 8.48
C VAL A 245 -34.13 2.51 9.11
N VAL A 246 -35.20 2.86 8.37
CA VAL A 246 -36.27 3.77 8.83
C VAL A 246 -37.30 3.05 9.71
N GLN A 247 -37.60 1.78 9.44
CA GLN A 247 -38.52 0.99 10.27
C GLN A 247 -37.94 0.57 11.63
N ILE A 248 -36.61 0.47 11.76
CA ILE A 248 -35.93 0.11 13.01
C ILE A 248 -35.97 1.28 14.03
N ARG A 249 -35.83 2.53 13.56
CA ARG A 249 -35.83 3.71 14.43
C ARG A 249 -37.22 4.17 14.90
N HIS A 250 -38.25 4.11 14.05
CA HIS A 250 -39.63 4.45 14.48
C HIS A 250 -40.19 3.53 15.59
N ARG A 251 -39.69 2.29 15.71
CA ARG A 251 -40.07 1.37 16.80
C ARG A 251 -39.37 1.68 18.13
N HIS A 252 -38.16 2.21 18.10
CA HIS A 252 -37.30 2.26 19.29
C HIS A 252 -37.50 3.48 20.20
N MET A 253 -38.17 4.54 19.72
CA MET A 253 -38.48 5.70 20.57
C MET A 253 -39.95 5.87 20.92
N ALA A 254 -40.88 5.27 20.18
CA ALA A 254 -42.29 5.16 20.60
C ALA A 254 -42.54 3.95 21.54
N GLN A 255 -41.55 3.07 21.69
CA GLN A 255 -41.54 1.99 22.68
C GLN A 255 -40.09 1.75 23.15
N THR A 256 -39.69 2.34 24.27
CA THR A 256 -38.79 1.63 25.20
C THR A 256 -39.54 0.47 25.83
N GLN A 257 -39.96 -0.49 25.01
CA GLN A 257 -39.80 -1.88 25.38
C GLN A 257 -38.42 -2.22 24.86
N SER A 258 -37.38 -1.93 25.65
CA SER A 258 -36.06 -2.45 25.32
C SER A 258 -36.22 -3.96 25.25
N ARG A 259 -35.85 -4.56 24.12
CA ARG A 259 -35.70 -6.01 24.09
C ARG A 259 -34.51 -6.29 24.98
N SER A 260 -34.79 -6.75 26.20
CA SER A 260 -33.76 -7.25 27.10
C SER A 260 -33.06 -8.41 26.38
N ALA A 261 -31.75 -8.31 26.25
CA ALA A 261 -30.91 -9.40 25.78
C ALA A 261 -30.07 -9.90 26.96
N PRO A 262 -29.64 -11.17 26.97
CA PRO A 262 -28.67 -11.64 27.95
C PRO A 262 -27.42 -10.74 28.02
N PRO A 263 -26.82 -10.54 29.21
CA PRO A 263 -25.60 -9.76 29.37
C PRO A 263 -24.52 -10.11 28.35
N GLY A 264 -23.93 -9.08 27.73
CA GLY A 264 -22.89 -9.24 26.71
C GLY A 264 -23.42 -9.52 25.30
N LEU A 265 -24.72 -9.82 25.12
CA LEU A 265 -25.37 -9.92 23.80
C LEU A 265 -25.98 -8.57 23.38
N CYS A 266 -25.13 -7.55 23.32
CA CYS A 266 -25.51 -6.18 22.99
C CYS A 266 -24.78 -5.72 21.72
N GLY A 267 -25.53 -5.39 20.67
CA GLY A 267 -25.00 -4.81 19.44
C GLY A 267 -24.56 -3.34 19.61
N LEU A 268 -23.68 -2.85 18.73
CA LEU A 268 -23.23 -1.46 18.70
C LEU A 268 -23.66 -0.81 17.39
N ILE A 269 -24.51 0.21 17.47
CA ILE A 269 -24.98 0.93 16.28
C ILE A 269 -23.81 1.66 15.61
N ASN A 270 -23.68 1.51 14.29
CA ASN A 270 -22.63 2.13 13.51
C ASN A 270 -22.85 3.65 13.38
N VAL A 271 -21.95 4.43 13.96
CA VAL A 271 -21.97 5.90 13.88
C VAL A 271 -21.03 6.36 12.76
N GLY A 272 -21.41 6.08 11.50
CA GLY A 272 -20.71 6.52 10.28
C GLY A 272 -19.31 5.92 10.09
N ASN A 273 -19.23 4.81 9.35
CA ASN A 273 -18.00 4.04 9.08
C ASN A 273 -17.22 3.62 10.35
N ALA A 274 -17.91 3.48 11.48
CA ALA A 274 -17.33 3.15 12.77
C ALA A 274 -17.32 1.63 13.06
N CYS A 275 -17.56 0.78 12.06
CA CYS A 275 -17.57 -0.68 12.24
C CYS A 275 -16.22 -1.22 12.72
N PHE A 276 -15.09 -0.59 12.34
CA PHE A 276 -13.76 -0.91 12.87
C PHE A 276 -13.73 -0.80 14.40
N MET A 277 -14.33 0.26 14.94
CA MET A 277 -14.45 0.50 16.38
C MET A 277 -15.39 -0.48 17.06
N ASN A 278 -16.56 -0.73 16.46
CA ASN A 278 -17.51 -1.69 16.99
C ASN A 278 -16.87 -3.09 17.11
N SER A 279 -16.13 -3.54 16.10
CA SER A 279 -15.49 -4.87 16.12
C SER A 279 -14.46 -5.02 17.23
N VAL A 280 -13.67 -3.99 17.51
CA VAL A 280 -12.67 -3.95 18.59
C VAL A 280 -13.35 -3.94 19.95
N LEU A 281 -14.37 -3.08 20.12
CA LEU A 281 -15.13 -2.97 21.36
C LEU A 281 -15.83 -4.28 21.71
N GLN A 282 -16.40 -4.98 20.73
CA GLN A 282 -17.03 -6.29 20.94
C GLN A 282 -16.02 -7.36 21.37
N CYS A 283 -14.82 -7.39 20.78
CA CYS A 283 -13.77 -8.33 21.20
C CYS A 283 -13.27 -8.02 22.61
N MET A 284 -12.97 -6.75 22.91
CA MET A 284 -12.52 -6.30 24.23
C MET A 284 -13.59 -6.54 25.31
N SER A 285 -14.86 -6.29 24.99
CA SER A 285 -16.02 -6.53 25.88
C SER A 285 -16.22 -8.00 26.24
N ASN A 286 -15.74 -8.93 25.41
CA ASN A 286 -15.81 -10.36 25.69
C ASN A 286 -14.51 -10.92 26.32
N VAL A 287 -13.57 -10.05 26.74
CA VAL A 287 -12.43 -10.46 27.58
C VAL A 287 -12.89 -10.51 29.05
N PRO A 288 -13.06 -11.70 29.66
CA PRO A 288 -13.74 -11.83 30.96
C PRO A 288 -13.09 -11.01 32.07
N VAL A 289 -11.75 -11.07 32.18
CA VAL A 289 -10.96 -10.39 33.21
C VAL A 289 -11.12 -8.87 33.15
N ILE A 290 -11.18 -8.31 31.94
CA ILE A 290 -11.35 -6.86 31.72
C ILE A 290 -12.78 -6.46 32.03
N THR A 291 -13.75 -7.19 31.49
CA THR A 291 -15.17 -6.89 31.70
C THR A 291 -15.56 -6.95 33.17
N GLU A 292 -15.10 -7.97 33.91
CA GLU A 292 -15.35 -8.08 35.35
C GLU A 292 -14.68 -6.95 36.15
N TYR A 293 -13.51 -6.49 35.72
CA TYR A 293 -12.84 -5.34 36.33
C TYR A 293 -13.66 -4.04 36.18
N PHE A 294 -14.27 -3.81 35.01
CA PHE A 294 -15.12 -2.64 34.78
C PHE A 294 -16.50 -2.78 35.45
N LEU A 295 -17.11 -3.97 35.41
CA LEU A 295 -18.39 -4.26 36.07
C LEU A 295 -18.33 -4.16 37.60
N SER A 296 -17.17 -4.45 38.19
CA SER A 296 -16.92 -4.26 39.63
C SER A 296 -16.56 -2.82 40.01
N GLU A 297 -16.59 -1.89 39.04
CA GLU A 297 -16.24 -0.47 39.22
C GLU A 297 -14.84 -0.22 39.80
N ARG A 298 -13.94 -1.21 39.78
CA ARG A 298 -12.58 -1.09 40.31
C ARG A 298 -11.76 -0.03 39.58
N HIS A 299 -12.02 0.13 38.29
CA HIS A 299 -11.40 1.15 37.44
C HIS A 299 -11.49 2.56 38.04
N LEU A 300 -12.62 2.95 38.64
CA LEU A 300 -12.82 4.28 39.20
C LEU A 300 -11.85 4.62 40.33
N LYS A 301 -11.40 3.62 41.10
CA LYS A 301 -10.43 3.79 42.19
C LYS A 301 -8.99 3.87 41.71
N GLU A 302 -8.70 3.27 40.56
CA GLU A 302 -7.34 3.17 40.01
C GLU A 302 -7.04 4.26 38.95
N LEU A 303 -8.01 5.13 38.66
CA LEU A 303 -7.85 6.23 37.69
C LEU A 303 -6.62 7.10 37.98
N ASN A 304 -5.87 7.41 36.92
CA ASN A 304 -4.69 8.25 36.97
C ASN A 304 -4.87 9.52 36.14
N ILE A 305 -5.59 10.48 36.72
CA ILE A 305 -5.91 11.77 36.09
C ILE A 305 -4.64 12.62 35.86
N SER A 306 -3.61 12.43 36.69
CA SER A 306 -2.37 13.21 36.66
C SER A 306 -1.29 12.65 35.73
N ASN A 307 -1.52 11.50 35.08
CA ASN A 307 -0.52 10.88 34.22
C ASN A 307 -0.29 11.75 32.96
N PRO A 308 0.93 12.24 32.70
CA PRO A 308 1.22 13.04 31.51
C PRO A 308 1.06 12.28 30.20
N LEU A 309 1.10 10.94 30.24
CA LEU A 309 0.89 10.08 29.07
C LEU A 309 -0.55 9.55 28.96
N GLY A 310 -1.40 9.82 29.95
CA GLY A 310 -2.79 9.38 29.96
C GLY A 310 -3.76 10.42 29.35
N MET A 311 -5.03 10.06 29.32
CA MET A 311 -6.13 10.85 28.76
C MET A 311 -7.02 11.38 29.89
N LYS A 312 -6.40 11.76 31.02
CA LYS A 312 -7.06 12.27 32.24
C LYS A 312 -8.10 11.30 32.83
N GLY A 313 -8.03 10.01 32.50
CA GLY A 313 -9.03 9.02 32.92
C GLY A 313 -10.33 9.05 32.10
N GLU A 314 -10.44 9.88 31.06
CA GLU A 314 -11.67 10.04 30.28
C GLU A 314 -11.96 8.82 29.40
N ILE A 315 -10.94 8.20 28.81
CA ILE A 315 -11.09 6.99 27.98
C ILE A 315 -11.51 5.82 28.86
N ALA A 316 -10.85 5.62 30.01
CA ALA A 316 -11.21 4.54 30.93
C ALA A 316 -12.63 4.68 31.49
N LYS A 317 -13.09 5.91 31.78
CA LYS A 317 -14.48 6.17 32.21
C LYS A 317 -15.49 5.86 31.11
N ALA A 318 -15.30 6.43 29.91
CA ALA A 318 -16.22 6.23 28.80
C ALA A 318 -16.30 4.76 28.38
N TYR A 319 -15.16 4.04 28.41
CA TYR A 319 -15.13 2.60 28.16
C TYR A 319 -15.87 1.83 29.26
N GLY A 320 -15.63 2.14 30.54
CA GLY A 320 -16.33 1.51 31.66
C GLY A 320 -17.85 1.67 31.60
N GLU A 321 -18.33 2.88 31.30
CA GLU A 321 -19.76 3.16 31.12
C GLU A 321 -20.37 2.35 29.97
N LEU A 322 -19.65 2.21 28.86
CA LEU A 322 -20.11 1.41 27.73
C LEU A 322 -20.19 -0.08 28.10
N ILE A 323 -19.17 -0.62 28.77
CA ILE A 323 -19.17 -2.02 29.24
C ILE A 323 -20.33 -2.28 30.20
N MET A 324 -20.57 -1.39 31.16
CA MET A 324 -21.71 -1.50 32.08
C MET A 324 -23.05 -1.50 31.32
N LYS A 325 -23.21 -0.68 30.27
CA LYS A 325 -24.40 -0.69 29.41
C LYS A 325 -24.55 -2.01 28.66
N MET A 326 -23.50 -2.49 27.98
CA MET A 326 -23.51 -3.72 27.18
C MET A 326 -23.77 -4.99 28.02
N TRP A 327 -23.32 -5.00 29.26
CA TRP A 327 -23.46 -6.14 30.18
C TRP A 327 -24.59 -5.97 31.21
N SER A 328 -25.40 -4.91 31.10
CA SER A 328 -26.54 -4.70 32.01
C SER A 328 -27.71 -5.69 31.81
N GLY A 329 -27.76 -6.36 30.66
CA GLY A 329 -28.89 -7.20 30.23
C GLY A 329 -30.17 -6.43 29.86
N LYS A 330 -30.13 -5.09 29.95
CA LYS A 330 -31.28 -4.22 29.66
C LYS A 330 -31.41 -3.85 28.18
N TYR A 331 -30.32 -3.94 27.41
CA TYR A 331 -30.24 -3.45 26.04
C TYR A 331 -29.75 -4.54 25.09
N SER A 332 -30.50 -4.80 24.02
CA SER A 332 -30.05 -5.63 22.89
C SER A 332 -29.06 -4.91 21.96
N GLU A 333 -29.07 -3.57 21.97
CA GLU A 333 -28.18 -2.73 21.18
C GLU A 333 -27.96 -1.37 21.88
N THR A 334 -26.82 -0.73 21.65
CA THR A 334 -26.50 0.59 22.19
C THR A 334 -25.65 1.41 21.21
N ILE A 335 -25.52 2.71 21.46
CA ILE A 335 -24.73 3.63 20.63
C ILE A 335 -23.49 4.07 21.43
N PRO A 336 -22.27 3.82 20.94
CA PRO A 336 -21.04 4.20 21.64
C PRO A 336 -20.67 5.69 21.40
N SER A 337 -21.64 6.62 21.43
CA SER A 337 -21.41 8.03 21.08
C SER A 337 -20.39 8.70 21.99
N GLU A 338 -20.54 8.55 23.31
CA GLU A 338 -19.63 9.16 24.28
C GLU A 338 -18.19 8.64 24.10
N PHE A 339 -18.05 7.32 23.96
CA PHE A 339 -16.75 6.71 23.70
C PHE A 339 -16.14 7.20 22.38
N LYS A 340 -16.93 7.28 21.30
CA LYS A 340 -16.46 7.82 20.00
C LYS A 340 -15.95 9.26 20.14
N THR A 341 -16.69 10.10 20.87
CA THR A 341 -16.31 11.49 21.13
C THR A 341 -14.97 11.57 21.87
N GLN A 342 -14.78 10.78 22.93
CA GLN A 342 -13.52 10.77 23.68
C GLN A 342 -12.35 10.25 22.83
N VAL A 343 -12.54 9.19 22.04
CA VAL A 343 -11.51 8.69 21.11
C VAL A 343 -11.10 9.78 20.11
N GLY A 344 -12.06 10.46 19.48
CA GLY A 344 -11.80 11.54 18.53
C GLY A 344 -11.12 12.77 19.15
N LYS A 345 -11.36 13.03 20.44
CA LYS A 345 -10.74 14.12 21.20
C LYS A 345 -9.24 13.89 21.43
N PHE A 346 -8.85 12.67 21.82
CA PHE A 346 -7.45 12.35 22.15
C PHE A 346 -6.64 11.83 20.95
N ASN A 347 -7.32 11.30 19.94
CA ASN A 347 -6.70 10.95 18.66
C ASN A 347 -7.57 11.44 17.50
N PRO A 348 -7.32 12.65 17.00
CA PRO A 348 -8.14 13.27 15.97
C PRO A 348 -8.19 12.54 14.63
N SER A 349 -7.24 11.63 14.36
CA SER A 349 -7.29 10.76 13.18
C SER A 349 -8.58 9.93 13.16
N PHE A 350 -9.15 9.60 14.33
CA PHE A 350 -10.41 8.86 14.46
C PHE A 350 -11.66 9.76 14.60
N SER A 351 -11.52 11.09 14.53
CA SER A 351 -12.66 12.02 14.63
C SER A 351 -13.51 12.06 13.36
N GLY A 352 -12.95 11.58 12.25
CA GLY A 352 -13.62 11.50 10.96
C GLY A 352 -14.71 10.43 10.86
N TYR A 353 -15.31 10.35 9.68
CA TYR A 353 -16.22 9.27 9.27
C TYR A 353 -15.58 8.42 8.15
N GLN A 354 -14.25 8.41 8.10
CA GLN A 354 -13.50 7.58 7.17
C GLN A 354 -13.35 6.17 7.76
N GLN A 355 -13.04 5.20 6.92
CA GLN A 355 -12.67 3.88 7.42
C GLN A 355 -11.26 3.90 7.96
N HIS A 356 -11.05 3.17 9.05
CA HIS A 356 -9.76 3.04 9.72
C HIS A 356 -9.39 1.58 9.93
N ASP A 357 -8.11 1.36 10.24
CA ASP A 357 -7.63 0.06 10.65
C ASP A 357 -8.08 -0.24 12.09
N SER A 358 -8.74 -1.38 12.30
CA SER A 358 -9.17 -1.80 13.64
C SER A 358 -7.99 -2.11 14.55
N GLN A 359 -6.82 -2.51 14.01
CA GLN A 359 -5.62 -2.75 14.80
C GLN A 359 -4.99 -1.46 15.34
N GLU A 360 -5.03 -0.37 14.56
CA GLU A 360 -4.57 0.95 15.03
C GLU A 360 -5.42 1.44 16.20
N LEU A 361 -6.75 1.33 16.08
CA LEU A 361 -7.65 1.67 17.18
C LEU A 361 -7.43 0.77 18.40
N LEU A 362 -7.25 -0.53 18.21
CA LEU A 362 -6.99 -1.46 19.32
C LEU A 362 -5.70 -1.08 20.06
N THR A 363 -4.65 -0.69 19.33
CA THR A 363 -3.39 -0.23 19.92
C THR A 363 -3.59 1.04 20.74
N PHE A 364 -4.30 2.02 20.18
CA PHE A 364 -4.66 3.24 20.88
C PHE A 364 -5.49 2.96 22.15
N LEU A 365 -6.46 2.03 22.07
CA LEU A 365 -7.33 1.69 23.19
C LEU A 365 -6.56 0.99 24.31
N LEU A 366 -5.69 0.03 23.98
CA LEU A 366 -4.88 -0.68 24.98
C LEU A 366 -3.92 0.28 25.69
N ASP A 367 -3.26 1.16 24.96
CA ASP A 367 -2.35 2.17 25.51
C ASP A 367 -3.12 3.20 26.36
N GLY A 368 -4.24 3.72 25.84
CA GLY A 368 -5.06 4.69 26.55
C GLY A 368 -5.66 4.15 27.85
N LEU A 369 -6.19 2.92 27.83
CA LEU A 369 -6.65 2.25 29.05
C LEU A 369 -5.50 1.93 30.01
N HIS A 370 -4.32 1.58 29.49
CA HIS A 370 -3.15 1.34 30.32
C HIS A 370 -2.75 2.61 31.07
N GLU A 371 -2.58 3.71 30.36
CA GLU A 371 -2.09 4.96 30.92
C GLU A 371 -3.11 5.63 31.85
N ASP A 372 -4.41 5.55 31.52
CA ASP A 372 -5.50 6.04 32.39
C ASP A 372 -5.64 5.23 33.70
N LEU A 373 -5.23 3.96 33.71
CA LEU A 373 -5.33 3.05 34.87
C LEU A 373 -3.96 2.69 35.46
N ASN A 374 -2.90 3.41 35.07
CA ASN A 374 -1.57 3.14 35.58
C ASN A 374 -1.47 3.59 37.05
N LYS A 375 -1.18 2.65 37.94
CA LYS A 375 -1.03 2.88 39.38
C LYS A 375 0.21 3.72 39.69
N ILE A 376 1.22 3.67 38.81
CA ILE A 376 2.44 4.47 38.92
C ILE A 376 2.14 5.93 38.57
N LYS A 377 2.15 6.80 39.59
CA LYS A 377 1.90 8.24 39.41
C LYS A 377 3.09 8.98 38.83
N GLN A 378 4.29 8.65 39.28
CA GLN A 378 5.54 9.26 38.81
C GLN A 378 6.43 8.19 38.21
N LYS A 379 6.58 8.21 36.88
CA LYS A 379 7.40 7.23 36.16
C LYS A 379 8.88 7.59 36.32
N PRO A 380 9.71 6.76 36.98
CA PRO A 380 11.14 7.01 37.05
C PRO A 380 11.78 6.87 35.66
N TYR A 381 12.83 7.66 35.40
CA TYR A 381 13.70 7.44 34.26
C TYR A 381 14.49 6.16 34.48
N ILE A 382 14.47 5.25 33.50
CA ILE A 382 15.23 4.00 33.52
C ILE A 382 15.93 3.89 32.17
N GLU A 383 17.26 3.81 32.22
CA GLU A 383 18.08 3.58 31.04
C GLU A 383 17.96 2.11 30.60
N ILE A 384 17.71 1.91 29.30
CA ILE A 384 17.66 0.56 28.71
C ILE A 384 19.09 0.18 28.33
N CYS A 385 19.66 -0.77 29.06
CA CYS A 385 21.00 -1.27 28.79
C CYS A 385 20.98 -2.49 27.86
N ASN A 386 21.98 -2.59 26.98
CA ASN A 386 22.25 -3.82 26.24
C ASN A 386 22.58 -4.95 27.22
N GLN A 387 21.83 -6.05 27.14
CA GLN A 387 21.96 -7.21 28.03
C GLN A 387 22.81 -8.34 27.41
N ALA A 388 23.48 -8.09 26.28
CA ALA A 388 24.34 -9.08 25.64
C ALA A 388 25.43 -9.60 26.62
N GLY A 389 25.56 -10.92 26.71
CA GLY A 389 26.54 -11.60 27.58
C GLY A 389 26.12 -11.78 29.04
N LYS A 390 24.99 -11.21 29.48
CA LYS A 390 24.37 -11.55 30.77
C LYS A 390 23.55 -12.82 30.65
N ASP A 391 23.33 -13.48 31.79
CA ASP A 391 22.36 -14.58 31.88
C ASP A 391 20.96 -14.08 31.48
N GLU A 392 20.31 -14.81 30.56
CA GLU A 392 19.05 -14.37 29.96
C GLU A 392 17.92 -14.27 30.98
N LYS A 393 17.94 -15.10 32.03
CA LYS A 393 16.92 -15.08 33.09
C LYS A 393 17.05 -13.83 33.95
N ILE A 394 18.28 -13.50 34.33
CA ILE A 394 18.57 -12.28 35.09
C ILE A 394 18.20 -11.04 34.27
N ALA A 395 18.65 -10.97 33.02
CA ALA A 395 18.36 -9.86 32.12
C ALA A 395 16.84 -9.67 31.90
N ALA A 396 16.10 -10.75 31.66
CA ALA A 396 14.66 -10.68 31.47
C ALA A 396 13.91 -10.28 32.76
N PHE A 397 14.37 -10.76 33.93
CA PHE A 397 13.82 -10.37 35.22
C PHE A 397 14.05 -8.88 35.49
N GLU A 398 15.28 -8.39 35.31
CA GLU A 398 15.62 -6.96 35.45
C GLU A 398 14.77 -6.09 34.53
N ALA A 399 14.64 -6.48 33.25
CA ALA A 399 13.83 -5.75 32.28
C ALA A 399 12.34 -5.70 32.68
N TRP A 400 11.77 -6.82 33.13
CA TRP A 400 10.37 -6.88 33.55
C TRP A 400 10.09 -6.10 34.82
N GLU A 401 10.99 -6.14 35.81
CA GLU A 401 10.87 -5.35 37.04
C GLU A 401 11.00 -3.85 36.75
N ASN A 402 11.95 -3.47 35.88
CA ASN A 402 12.09 -2.09 35.44
C ASN A 402 10.86 -1.61 34.66
N TYR A 403 10.26 -2.47 33.84
CA TYR A 403 9.01 -2.18 33.17
C TYR A 403 7.87 -1.94 34.16
N LYS A 404 7.72 -2.82 35.17
CA LYS A 404 6.70 -2.71 36.22
C LYS A 404 6.84 -1.47 37.11
N LYS A 405 8.06 -1.00 37.37
CA LYS A 405 8.31 0.26 38.10
C LYS A 405 7.70 1.48 37.40
N ARG A 406 7.47 1.40 36.08
CA ARG A 406 6.89 2.49 35.28
C ARG A 406 5.43 2.21 34.88
N ASN A 407 5.07 0.93 34.77
CA ASN A 407 3.82 0.49 34.16
C ASN A 407 3.19 -0.62 35.00
N ASP A 408 2.17 -0.26 35.78
CA ASP A 408 1.40 -1.20 36.60
C ASP A 408 -0.10 -0.90 36.43
N SER A 409 -0.80 -1.73 35.67
CA SER A 409 -2.24 -1.62 35.46
C SER A 409 -2.86 -2.96 35.09
N ILE A 410 -4.19 -3.03 35.11
CA ILE A 410 -4.94 -4.22 34.68
C ILE A 410 -4.62 -4.64 33.24
N ILE A 411 -4.26 -3.69 32.38
CA ILE A 411 -3.86 -3.97 30.98
C ILE A 411 -2.51 -4.69 30.95
N VAL A 412 -1.54 -4.27 31.77
CA VAL A 412 -0.25 -4.96 31.91
C VAL A 412 -0.45 -6.37 32.44
N ASP A 413 -1.28 -6.54 33.46
CA ASP A 413 -1.56 -7.85 34.06
C ASP A 413 -2.25 -8.83 33.11
N THR A 414 -3.01 -8.30 32.16
CA THR A 414 -3.86 -9.11 31.26
C THR A 414 -3.19 -9.37 29.92
N PHE A 415 -2.68 -8.34 29.26
CA PHE A 415 -2.24 -8.39 27.85
C PHE A 415 -0.73 -8.36 27.67
N HIS A 416 0.06 -7.99 28.68
CA HIS A 416 1.50 -7.78 28.46
C HIS A 416 2.34 -9.06 28.62
N GLY A 417 3.09 -9.36 27.57
CA GLY A 417 4.15 -10.36 27.55
C GLY A 417 5.53 -9.71 27.49
N LEU A 418 6.56 -10.54 27.26
CA LEU A 418 7.95 -10.13 27.08
C LEU A 418 8.56 -10.86 25.88
N LEU A 419 9.17 -10.11 24.97
CA LEU A 419 9.97 -10.58 23.84
C LEU A 419 11.44 -10.39 24.14
N LYS A 420 12.30 -11.25 23.59
CA LYS A 420 13.73 -11.03 23.48
C LYS A 420 14.02 -10.56 22.06
N SER A 421 14.58 -9.37 21.92
CA SER A 421 15.02 -8.81 20.65
C SER A 421 16.53 -8.96 20.55
N THR A 422 17.01 -9.59 19.49
CA THR A 422 18.45 -9.71 19.19
C THR A 422 18.72 -8.99 17.89
N VAL A 423 19.59 -7.97 17.92
CA VAL A 423 20.03 -7.20 16.75
C VAL A 423 21.54 -7.36 16.59
N ILE A 424 22.01 -7.72 15.40
CA ILE A 424 23.44 -7.93 15.12
C ILE A 424 23.88 -6.99 14.02
N CYS A 425 24.91 -6.18 14.30
CA CYS A 425 25.52 -5.28 13.34
C CYS A 425 26.25 -6.08 12.24
N PRO A 426 26.07 -5.78 10.94
CA PRO A 426 26.76 -6.51 9.88
C PRO A 426 28.22 -6.10 9.71
N GLU A 427 28.64 -4.96 10.29
CA GLU A 427 30.02 -4.45 10.15
C GLU A 427 30.90 -4.80 11.36
N CYS A 428 30.43 -4.53 12.58
CA CYS A 428 31.20 -4.81 13.80
C CYS A 428 30.78 -6.12 14.50
N GLU A 429 29.79 -6.83 13.97
CA GLU A 429 29.27 -8.10 14.50
C GLU A 429 28.77 -8.06 15.97
N ARG A 430 28.68 -6.88 16.59
CA ARG A 430 28.22 -6.75 17.97
C ARG A 430 26.74 -7.14 18.09
N PRO A 431 26.40 -8.07 19.00
CA PRO A 431 25.02 -8.33 19.37
C PRO A 431 24.49 -7.28 20.36
N SER A 432 23.28 -6.82 20.10
CA SER A 432 22.45 -6.04 21.02
C SER A 432 21.25 -6.88 21.41
N VAL A 433 21.17 -7.25 22.69
CA VAL A 433 20.07 -8.04 23.24
C VAL A 433 19.26 -7.18 24.20
N THR A 434 17.96 -7.07 23.94
CA THR A 434 16.99 -6.37 24.81
C THR A 434 15.79 -7.26 25.09
N PHE A 435 15.12 -7.00 26.21
CA PHE A 435 13.88 -7.68 26.58
C PHE A 435 12.75 -6.65 26.61
N ASP A 436 11.86 -6.75 25.62
CA ASP A 436 10.90 -5.71 25.31
C ASP A 436 9.46 -6.19 25.59
N PRO A 437 8.66 -5.42 26.34
CA PRO A 437 7.27 -5.77 26.62
C PRO A 437 6.43 -5.65 25.34
N PHE A 438 5.39 -6.47 25.21
CA PHE A 438 4.42 -6.38 24.11
C PHE A 438 3.00 -6.60 24.61
N CYS A 439 2.01 -5.95 24.00
CA CYS A 439 0.59 -6.11 24.32
C CYS A 439 -0.21 -6.89 23.26
N TYR A 440 0.36 -7.10 22.07
CA TYR A 440 -0.15 -7.95 20.99
C TYR A 440 0.99 -8.43 20.09
N LEU A 441 0.76 -9.47 19.30
CA LEU A 441 1.69 -9.96 18.28
C LEU A 441 1.15 -9.65 16.88
N SER A 442 1.93 -8.96 16.06
CA SER A 442 1.59 -8.72 14.64
C SER A 442 2.35 -9.68 13.75
N LEU A 443 1.69 -10.77 13.35
CA LEU A 443 2.32 -11.86 12.63
C LEU A 443 2.33 -11.59 11.11
N PRO A 444 3.50 -11.72 10.46
CA PRO A 444 3.57 -11.72 9.00
C PRO A 444 2.95 -13.02 8.44
N LEU A 445 2.29 -12.91 7.28
CA LEU A 445 1.75 -14.08 6.60
C LEU A 445 2.78 -14.59 5.58
N PRO A 446 3.13 -15.88 5.58
CA PRO A 446 3.95 -16.50 4.55
C PRO A 446 3.18 -16.45 3.23
N SER A 447 3.42 -15.42 2.45
CA SER A 447 2.60 -15.12 1.29
C SER A 447 3.24 -15.71 0.04
N CYS A 448 2.62 -16.77 -0.50
CA CYS A 448 2.85 -17.26 -1.86
C CYS A 448 2.49 -16.23 -2.95
N LYS A 449 2.00 -15.04 -2.56
CA LYS A 449 1.80 -13.86 -3.42
C LYS A 449 3.01 -12.92 -3.47
N MET A 450 3.97 -13.09 -2.57
CA MET A 450 5.25 -12.37 -2.66
C MET A 450 6.12 -12.99 -3.73
N ASP A 451 5.97 -14.27 -3.99
CA ASP A 451 6.67 -14.97 -5.06
C ASP A 451 5.97 -14.69 -6.41
N ARG A 452 6.65 -13.96 -7.28
CA ARG A 452 6.20 -13.67 -8.63
C ARG A 452 6.85 -14.65 -9.60
N ALA A 453 6.02 -15.29 -10.41
CA ALA A 453 6.49 -16.04 -11.55
C ALA A 453 6.88 -15.07 -12.68
N LEU A 454 8.15 -14.72 -12.77
CA LEU A 454 8.68 -13.89 -13.84
C LEU A 454 9.10 -14.75 -15.02
N THR A 455 8.71 -14.36 -16.21
CA THR A 455 9.15 -15.03 -17.45
C THR A 455 10.20 -14.16 -18.12
N ILE A 456 11.44 -14.64 -18.17
CA ILE A 456 12.58 -13.93 -18.77
C ILE A 456 13.09 -14.72 -19.97
N THR A 457 13.74 -14.03 -20.91
CA THR A 457 14.42 -14.68 -22.04
C THR A 457 15.92 -14.44 -21.93
N TYR A 458 16.68 -15.50 -21.73
CA TYR A 458 18.12 -15.46 -21.76
C TYR A 458 18.64 -15.49 -23.20
N VAL A 459 19.56 -14.57 -23.50
CA VAL A 459 20.17 -14.37 -24.81
C VAL A 459 21.68 -14.62 -24.69
N PRO A 460 22.18 -15.75 -25.23
CA PRO A 460 23.61 -16.03 -25.24
C PRO A 460 24.39 -14.99 -26.07
N PHE A 461 25.64 -14.75 -25.69
CA PHE A 461 26.52 -13.82 -26.43
C PHE A 461 26.92 -14.38 -27.80
N ASP A 462 27.01 -15.70 -27.90
CA ASP A 462 27.28 -16.42 -29.15
C ASP A 462 26.06 -16.37 -30.08
N GLY A 463 26.20 -15.65 -31.21
CA GLY A 463 25.17 -15.44 -32.22
C GLY A 463 24.66 -16.74 -32.87
N SER A 464 25.37 -17.86 -32.78
CA SER A 464 24.92 -19.14 -33.32
C SER A 464 23.93 -19.88 -32.39
N LYS A 465 24.00 -19.64 -31.08
CA LYS A 465 23.16 -20.29 -30.05
C LYS A 465 21.76 -19.70 -30.02
N ARG A 466 20.75 -20.51 -29.67
CA ARG A 466 19.35 -20.05 -29.58
C ARG A 466 19.05 -19.38 -28.23
N GLU A 467 18.05 -18.50 -28.23
CA GLU A 467 17.50 -17.92 -27.00
C GLU A 467 16.75 -18.96 -26.17
N CYS A 468 16.86 -18.85 -24.85
CA CYS A 468 16.20 -19.75 -23.89
C CYS A 468 15.24 -18.96 -23.01
N LYS A 469 13.98 -19.41 -22.92
CA LYS A 469 12.97 -18.76 -22.08
C LYS A 469 12.90 -19.47 -20.73
N TYR A 470 13.14 -18.72 -19.65
CA TYR A 470 13.06 -19.22 -18.28
C TYR A 470 11.85 -18.63 -17.56
N ARG A 471 11.19 -19.48 -16.75
CA ARG A 471 10.18 -19.05 -15.79
C ARG A 471 10.77 -19.17 -14.40
N LEU A 472 11.04 -18.03 -13.77
CA LEU A 472 11.64 -17.92 -12.45
C LEU A 472 10.56 -17.57 -11.43
N ILE A 473 10.73 -18.04 -10.20
CA ILE A 473 9.86 -17.67 -9.07
C ILE A 473 10.74 -16.88 -8.12
N LEU A 474 10.49 -15.58 -8.01
CA LEU A 474 11.30 -14.63 -7.24
C LEU A 474 10.39 -13.83 -6.32
N ALA A 475 10.85 -13.47 -5.12
CA ALA A 475 10.05 -12.62 -4.24
C ALA A 475 10.00 -11.18 -4.78
N ARG A 476 8.89 -10.46 -4.58
CA ARG A 476 8.71 -9.06 -5.03
C ARG A 476 9.77 -8.11 -4.44
N LYS A 477 10.30 -8.46 -3.27
CA LYS A 477 11.36 -7.73 -2.58
C LYS A 477 12.77 -8.05 -3.08
N ASP A 478 12.91 -9.09 -3.89
CA ASP A 478 14.20 -9.48 -4.46
C ASP A 478 14.64 -8.42 -5.48
N THR A 479 15.94 -8.34 -5.70
CA THR A 479 16.57 -7.43 -6.66
C THR A 479 16.92 -8.15 -7.95
N ILE A 480 17.32 -7.38 -8.95
CA ILE A 480 17.83 -7.92 -10.22
C ILE A 480 19.07 -8.79 -10.00
N ARG A 481 19.82 -8.57 -8.93
CA ARG A 481 20.94 -9.44 -8.55
C ARG A 481 20.48 -10.87 -8.26
N GLU A 482 19.43 -11.05 -7.46
CA GLU A 482 18.88 -12.38 -7.17
C GLU A 482 18.29 -13.03 -8.45
N LEU A 483 17.70 -12.23 -9.35
CA LEU A 483 17.29 -12.71 -10.67
C LEU A 483 18.49 -13.26 -11.46
N CYS A 484 19.59 -12.51 -11.55
CA CYS A 484 20.80 -12.96 -12.25
C CYS A 484 21.42 -14.21 -11.60
N GLN A 485 21.35 -14.35 -10.28
CA GLN A 485 21.79 -15.56 -9.56
C GLN A 485 20.98 -16.79 -9.98
N GLU A 486 19.65 -16.67 -10.03
CA GLU A 486 18.77 -17.76 -10.47
C GLU A 486 19.00 -18.14 -11.94
N VAL A 487 19.28 -17.16 -12.80
CA VAL A 487 19.67 -17.43 -14.19
C VAL A 487 21.06 -18.08 -14.25
N SER A 488 22.01 -17.63 -13.43
CA SER A 488 23.38 -18.15 -13.34
C SER A 488 23.41 -19.64 -13.00
N VAL A 489 22.60 -20.07 -12.03
CA VAL A 489 22.47 -21.49 -11.66
C VAL A 489 21.98 -22.35 -12.83
N ARG A 490 21.12 -21.80 -13.70
CA ARG A 490 20.53 -22.53 -14.84
C ARG A 490 21.39 -22.52 -16.09
N THR A 491 22.12 -21.42 -16.33
CA THR A 491 22.93 -21.25 -17.55
C THR A 491 24.39 -21.61 -17.34
N GLY A 492 24.88 -21.67 -16.10
CA GLY A 492 26.29 -21.86 -15.76
C GLY A 492 27.16 -20.62 -16.00
N ILE A 493 26.56 -19.48 -16.35
CA ILE A 493 27.26 -18.21 -16.58
C ILE A 493 27.28 -17.38 -15.31
N HIS A 494 28.37 -16.67 -15.03
CA HIS A 494 28.51 -15.87 -13.82
C HIS A 494 27.54 -14.68 -13.80
N GLN A 495 26.96 -14.35 -12.64
CA GLN A 495 25.97 -13.25 -12.49
C GLN A 495 26.49 -11.89 -13.00
N ASP A 496 27.79 -11.63 -12.89
CA ASP A 496 28.42 -10.35 -13.30
C ASP A 496 28.70 -10.27 -14.81
N GLN A 497 28.44 -11.35 -15.56
CA GLN A 497 28.45 -11.39 -17.02
C GLN A 497 27.03 -11.26 -17.61
N MET A 498 26.06 -10.82 -16.80
CA MET A 498 24.67 -10.69 -17.22
C MET A 498 24.22 -9.24 -17.22
N LEU A 499 23.52 -8.83 -18.28
CA LEU A 499 22.87 -7.53 -18.38
C LEU A 499 21.37 -7.71 -18.59
N VAL A 500 20.57 -7.14 -17.70
CA VAL A 500 19.10 -7.25 -17.74
C VAL A 500 18.50 -6.02 -18.39
N ALA A 501 17.67 -6.23 -19.42
CA ALA A 501 17.01 -5.16 -20.14
C ALA A 501 15.55 -5.47 -20.46
N GLU A 502 14.73 -4.42 -20.46
CA GLU A 502 13.36 -4.42 -20.95
C GLU A 502 13.36 -4.06 -22.44
N ILE A 503 12.71 -4.89 -23.25
CA ILE A 503 12.56 -4.67 -24.69
C ILE A 503 11.10 -4.33 -25.00
N THR A 504 10.87 -3.15 -25.58
CA THR A 504 9.54 -2.70 -26.01
C THR A 504 9.62 -2.33 -27.49
N GLN A 505 8.62 -2.68 -28.31
CA GLN A 505 8.60 -2.32 -29.74
C GLN A 505 9.95 -2.52 -30.48
N CYS A 506 10.63 -3.65 -30.25
CA CYS A 506 11.93 -4.00 -30.86
C CYS A 506 13.12 -3.05 -30.53
N HIS A 507 13.04 -2.25 -29.46
CA HIS A 507 14.13 -1.42 -28.94
C HIS A 507 14.40 -1.66 -27.44
N PHE A 508 15.60 -1.31 -26.98
CA PHE A 508 15.94 -1.29 -25.56
C PHE A 508 15.20 -0.15 -24.86
N HIS A 509 14.17 -0.46 -24.08
CA HIS A 509 13.40 0.52 -23.33
C HIS A 509 14.14 0.95 -22.07
N LYS A 510 14.64 -0.04 -21.31
CA LYS A 510 15.27 0.18 -20.02
C LYS A 510 16.33 -0.89 -19.73
N PHE A 511 17.44 -0.49 -19.12
CA PHE A 511 18.40 -1.40 -18.50
C PHE A 511 18.23 -1.34 -16.99
N TYR A 512 18.29 -2.48 -16.32
CA TYR A 512 18.19 -2.54 -14.87
C TYR A 512 19.58 -2.68 -14.23
N GLY A 513 19.79 -1.97 -13.13
CA GLY A 513 20.96 -2.15 -12.27
C GLY A 513 20.75 -3.30 -11.28
N ASN A 514 21.85 -3.83 -10.73
CA ASN A 514 21.80 -4.98 -9.81
C ASN A 514 20.94 -4.74 -8.56
N GLU A 515 20.89 -3.50 -8.07
CA GLU A 515 20.13 -3.12 -6.86
C GLU A 515 18.68 -2.70 -7.16
N ASP A 516 18.24 -2.73 -8.42
CA ASP A 516 16.86 -2.41 -8.76
C ASP A 516 15.92 -3.51 -8.25
N SER A 517 14.77 -3.11 -7.70
CA SER A 517 13.74 -4.05 -7.24
C SER A 517 13.00 -4.70 -8.41
N ILE A 518 12.71 -6.00 -8.28
CA ILE A 518 11.87 -6.76 -9.22
C ILE A 518 10.43 -6.23 -9.28
N ASP A 519 9.96 -5.53 -8.25
CA ASP A 519 8.63 -4.90 -8.23
C ASP A 519 8.46 -3.85 -9.35
N HIS A 520 9.56 -3.32 -9.91
CA HIS A 520 9.53 -2.39 -11.05
C HIS A 520 9.29 -3.05 -12.40
N ILE A 521 9.24 -4.37 -12.49
CA ILE A 521 8.92 -5.09 -13.72
C ILE A 521 7.39 -5.32 -13.73
N GLU A 522 6.68 -5.09 -14.81
CA GLU A 522 5.24 -5.42 -14.96
C GLU A 522 5.04 -6.77 -15.68
N GLU A 523 3.86 -7.40 -15.56
CA GLU A 523 3.61 -8.71 -16.20
C GLU A 523 3.63 -8.67 -17.73
N LYS A 524 3.44 -7.48 -18.30
CA LYS A 524 3.47 -7.24 -19.75
C LYS A 524 4.89 -7.00 -20.29
N ASP A 525 5.87 -6.78 -19.41
CA ASP A 525 7.21 -6.36 -19.80
C ASP A 525 7.99 -7.55 -20.37
N VAL A 526 8.67 -7.31 -21.49
CA VAL A 526 9.50 -8.34 -22.13
C VAL A 526 10.93 -8.19 -21.63
N ILE A 527 11.24 -8.95 -20.57
CA ILE A 527 12.57 -8.94 -19.95
C ILE A 527 13.50 -9.91 -20.65
N LYS A 528 14.66 -9.39 -21.08
CA LYS A 528 15.76 -10.16 -21.65
C LYS A 528 17.02 -10.05 -20.79
N VAL A 529 17.71 -11.16 -20.61
CA VAL A 529 18.99 -11.26 -19.89
C VAL A 529 20.07 -11.60 -20.92
N PHE A 530 20.93 -10.64 -21.22
CA PHE A 530 22.01 -10.78 -22.19
C PHE A 530 23.29 -11.24 -21.51
N GLU A 531 23.91 -12.28 -22.04
CA GLU A 531 25.27 -12.66 -21.70
C GLU A 531 26.27 -11.67 -22.30
N LEU A 532 27.27 -11.28 -21.51
CA LEU A 532 28.38 -10.45 -21.92
C LEU A 532 29.69 -11.25 -21.88
N PRO A 533 30.63 -11.01 -22.82
CA PRO A 533 31.92 -11.69 -22.83
C PRO A 533 32.85 -11.20 -21.72
N ILE A 534 32.48 -10.12 -21.01
CA ILE A 534 33.29 -9.40 -20.02
C ILE A 534 32.45 -9.21 -18.74
N VAL A 535 33.12 -9.19 -17.58
CA VAL A 535 32.54 -8.99 -16.25
C VAL A 535 32.30 -7.51 -15.97
N VAL A 536 31.06 -7.10 -15.71
CA VAL A 536 30.70 -5.72 -15.31
C VAL A 536 30.66 -5.68 -13.78
N PRO A 537 31.54 -4.91 -13.08
CA PRO A 537 31.93 -3.52 -13.38
C PRO A 537 33.39 -3.33 -13.82
N ALA A 538 34.13 -4.42 -14.02
CA ALA A 538 35.50 -4.37 -14.52
C ALA A 538 35.47 -4.30 -16.05
N SER A 539 34.97 -3.20 -16.61
CA SER A 539 35.29 -2.87 -17.99
C SER A 539 36.81 -2.75 -18.06
N ASP A 540 37.46 -3.68 -18.76
CA ASP A 540 38.80 -3.43 -19.26
C ASP A 540 38.79 -2.06 -19.94
N LYS A 541 39.82 -1.24 -19.70
CA LYS A 541 39.84 0.15 -20.16
C LYS A 541 39.69 0.29 -21.67
N ASP A 542 39.80 -0.81 -22.41
CA ASP A 542 39.95 -0.86 -23.87
C ASP A 542 38.73 -1.38 -24.64
N THR A 543 37.64 -1.79 -23.97
CA THR A 543 36.43 -2.34 -24.66
C THR A 543 35.14 -1.60 -24.29
N MET A 544 34.15 -1.65 -25.19
CA MET A 544 32.87 -0.94 -25.07
C MET A 544 31.70 -1.82 -25.55
N ILE A 545 30.56 -1.73 -24.88
CA ILE A 545 29.31 -2.43 -25.23
C ILE A 545 28.41 -1.47 -26.02
N VAL A 546 27.95 -1.88 -27.20
CA VAL A 546 27.11 -1.06 -28.09
C VAL A 546 25.80 -1.77 -28.42
N PRO A 547 24.63 -1.11 -28.25
CA PRO A 547 23.34 -1.65 -28.67
C PRO A 547 23.11 -1.51 -30.18
N VAL A 548 22.53 -2.55 -30.78
CA VAL A 548 22.22 -2.64 -32.21
C VAL A 548 20.74 -2.98 -32.42
N CYS A 549 20.06 -2.22 -33.28
CA CYS A 549 18.66 -2.40 -33.65
C CYS A 549 18.49 -2.61 -35.16
N PHE A 550 17.42 -3.31 -35.58
CA PHE A 550 17.08 -3.48 -36.99
C PHE A 550 15.94 -2.55 -37.42
N TRP A 551 16.03 -2.01 -38.63
CA TRP A 551 15.06 -1.06 -39.19
C TRP A 551 14.68 -1.39 -40.63
N GLU A 552 13.39 -1.37 -40.97
CA GLU A 552 12.89 -1.62 -42.32
C GLU A 552 12.46 -0.33 -43.04
N LEU A 553 12.94 -0.12 -44.26
CA LEU A 553 12.59 1.02 -45.09
C LEU A 553 11.26 0.77 -45.85
N CYS A 554 10.19 1.45 -45.45
CA CYS A 554 8.90 1.44 -46.14
C CYS A 554 8.70 2.73 -46.96
N LYS A 555 8.96 2.67 -48.28
CA LYS A 555 8.76 3.76 -49.29
C LYS A 555 9.56 5.07 -49.06
N PRO A 556 9.79 5.88 -50.11
CA PRO A 556 10.83 6.94 -50.08
C PRO A 556 10.53 8.20 -49.25
N ASN A 557 9.32 8.36 -48.68
CA ASN A 557 8.87 9.63 -48.10
C ASN A 557 8.55 9.61 -46.59
N ASP A 558 8.67 8.47 -45.90
CA ASP A 558 8.39 8.40 -44.46
C ASP A 558 9.65 8.74 -43.65
N LYS A 559 9.65 9.93 -43.02
CA LYS A 559 10.68 10.31 -42.04
C LYS A 559 10.45 9.58 -40.72
N TYR A 560 11.52 8.94 -40.22
CA TYR A 560 11.77 8.44 -38.86
C TYR A 560 10.56 8.26 -37.93
N LEU A 561 9.79 7.19 -38.14
CA LEU A 561 8.75 6.72 -37.22
C LEU A 561 9.21 5.43 -36.49
N PRO A 562 8.93 5.26 -35.18
CA PRO A 562 9.28 4.06 -34.39
C PRO A 562 8.69 2.73 -34.90
N ASN A 563 7.64 2.80 -35.74
CA ASN A 563 6.87 1.64 -36.21
C ASN A 563 7.57 0.76 -37.26
N HIS A 564 8.83 1.03 -37.57
CA HIS A 564 9.59 0.32 -38.59
C HIS A 564 10.73 -0.52 -38.02
N LEU A 565 10.92 -0.52 -36.69
CA LEU A 565 11.86 -1.42 -36.04
C LEU A 565 11.32 -2.85 -36.05
N PHE A 566 12.21 -3.82 -36.28
CA PHE A 566 11.82 -5.23 -36.30
C PHE A 566 12.88 -6.12 -35.66
N GLY A 567 12.53 -7.37 -35.40
CA GLY A 567 13.46 -8.33 -34.80
C GLY A 567 13.80 -8.02 -33.35
N ILE A 568 14.83 -8.70 -32.84
CA ILE A 568 15.27 -8.59 -31.45
C ILE A 568 16.58 -7.81 -31.44
N PRO A 569 16.68 -6.67 -30.74
CA PRO A 569 17.92 -5.93 -30.67
C PRO A 569 18.98 -6.73 -29.91
N PHE A 570 20.25 -6.52 -30.25
CA PHE A 570 21.36 -7.27 -29.67
C PHE A 570 22.51 -6.33 -29.26
N LEU A 571 23.43 -6.85 -28.46
CA LEU A 571 24.59 -6.13 -27.97
C LEU A 571 25.85 -6.66 -28.66
N ILE A 572 26.73 -5.75 -29.05
CA ILE A 572 28.08 -6.08 -29.52
C ILE A 572 29.12 -5.51 -28.56
N THR A 573 30.30 -6.11 -28.54
CA THR A 573 31.46 -5.57 -27.86
C THR A 573 32.51 -5.17 -28.89
N ILE A 574 32.98 -3.94 -28.81
CA ILE A 574 33.98 -3.37 -29.72
C ILE A 574 35.16 -2.78 -28.93
N PRO A 575 36.36 -2.71 -29.53
CA PRO A 575 37.48 -1.97 -28.94
C PRO A 575 37.17 -0.46 -28.90
N LYS A 576 37.77 0.27 -27.95
CA LYS A 576 37.79 1.74 -27.98
C LYS A 576 38.74 2.30 -29.04
N ALA A 577 39.63 1.48 -29.57
CA ALA A 577 40.47 1.85 -30.72
C ALA A 577 39.60 2.02 -32.00
N PRO A 578 40.05 2.81 -32.98
CA PRO A 578 39.37 2.92 -34.27
C PRO A 578 39.21 1.54 -34.93
N ILE A 579 38.00 1.22 -35.38
CA ILE A 579 37.66 -0.04 -36.04
C ILE A 579 37.42 0.22 -37.54
N THR A 580 37.78 -0.70 -38.42
CA THR A 580 37.46 -0.55 -39.84
C THR A 580 35.98 -0.89 -40.10
N TYR A 581 35.43 -0.42 -41.22
CA TYR A 581 34.06 -0.78 -41.62
C TYR A 581 33.91 -2.31 -41.79
N ASP A 582 34.92 -2.97 -42.33
CA ASP A 582 34.90 -4.42 -42.57
C ASP A 582 34.93 -5.20 -41.26
N ASP A 583 35.80 -4.85 -40.32
CA ASP A 583 35.86 -5.48 -38.99
C ASP A 583 34.54 -5.30 -38.22
N LEU A 584 33.94 -4.10 -38.28
CA LEU A 584 32.64 -3.84 -37.66
C LEU A 584 31.54 -4.70 -38.30
N ASN A 585 31.58 -4.85 -39.63
CA ASN A 585 30.60 -5.64 -40.37
C ASN A 585 30.73 -7.14 -40.08
N GLU A 586 31.95 -7.66 -39.92
CA GLU A 586 32.20 -9.05 -39.50
C GLU A 586 31.61 -9.35 -38.11
N VAL A 587 31.85 -8.46 -37.13
CA VAL A 587 31.29 -8.61 -35.77
C VAL A 587 29.76 -8.59 -35.79
N LEU A 588 29.15 -7.71 -36.59
CA LEU A 588 27.70 -7.65 -36.76
C LEU A 588 27.15 -8.94 -37.39
N LEU A 589 27.79 -9.43 -38.45
CA LEU A 589 27.39 -10.67 -39.12
C LEU A 589 27.50 -11.89 -38.19
N GLU A 590 28.55 -11.98 -37.38
CA GLU A 590 28.72 -13.03 -36.37
C GLU A 590 27.55 -13.06 -35.38
N LYS A 591 27.16 -11.90 -34.84
CA LYS A 591 26.05 -11.80 -33.87
C LYS A 591 24.68 -12.00 -34.51
N MET A 592 24.53 -11.66 -35.79
CA MET A 592 23.28 -11.82 -36.52
C MET A 592 22.97 -13.25 -36.97
N GLN A 593 23.93 -14.19 -36.91
CA GLN A 593 23.74 -15.59 -37.36
C GLN A 593 22.49 -16.29 -36.78
N ARG A 594 22.02 -15.84 -35.60
CA ARG A 594 20.81 -16.34 -34.94
C ARG A 594 19.55 -16.15 -35.79
N HIS A 595 19.48 -15.02 -36.48
CA HIS A 595 18.31 -14.53 -37.22
C HIS A 595 18.60 -14.32 -38.71
N PHE A 596 19.85 -14.54 -39.16
CA PHE A 596 20.32 -14.20 -40.49
C PHE A 596 20.86 -15.41 -41.25
N ASN A 597 20.37 -15.64 -42.46
CA ASN A 597 20.87 -16.70 -43.34
C ASN A 597 21.86 -16.12 -44.37
N LEU A 598 23.16 -16.40 -44.19
CA LEU A 598 24.19 -16.06 -45.17
C LEU A 598 24.02 -16.90 -46.45
N PRO A 599 24.16 -16.31 -47.65
CA PRO A 599 24.17 -17.06 -48.90
C PRO A 599 25.43 -17.93 -48.96
N GLY A 600 25.29 -19.25 -48.75
CA GLY A 600 26.40 -20.22 -48.81
C GLY A 600 26.10 -21.58 -48.18
N ASN A 601 25.22 -21.66 -47.18
CA ASN A 601 24.80 -22.94 -46.58
C ASN A 601 23.48 -23.43 -47.18
N VAL A 602 23.52 -23.85 -48.43
CA VAL A 602 22.50 -24.76 -49.01
C VAL A 602 23.16 -26.10 -49.27
N SER A 603 23.13 -26.97 -48.26
CA SER A 603 23.29 -28.40 -48.47
C SER A 603 22.26 -29.12 -47.62
N GLY A 604 21.15 -29.49 -48.25
CA GLY A 604 20.20 -30.42 -47.68
C GLY A 604 20.80 -31.83 -47.64
N SER A 605 20.77 -32.47 -46.48
CA SER A 605 20.32 -33.86 -46.32
C SER A 605 20.52 -34.31 -44.87
N ASN A 606 19.51 -34.99 -44.35
CA ASN A 606 19.54 -35.70 -43.09
C ASN A 606 20.70 -36.69 -43.04
N SER A 607 21.56 -36.61 -42.03
CA SER A 607 22.02 -37.80 -41.31
C SER A 607 22.64 -37.41 -39.97
N SER A 608 22.20 -38.12 -38.94
CA SER A 608 22.78 -38.18 -37.62
C SER A 608 24.23 -38.66 -37.67
N SER A 609 25.17 -37.93 -37.06
CA SER A 609 26.22 -38.55 -36.26
C SER A 609 26.91 -37.53 -35.35
N SER A 610 27.02 -37.95 -34.11
CA SER A 610 27.87 -37.43 -33.03
C SER A 610 29.33 -37.28 -33.48
N PHE A 611 30.07 -36.32 -32.92
CA PHE A 611 31.22 -36.58 -32.02
C PHE A 611 31.99 -35.30 -31.65
N ASN A 612 32.12 -35.12 -30.33
CA ASN A 612 33.22 -34.59 -29.52
C ASN A 612 34.19 -33.51 -30.03
N SER A 613 34.22 -32.46 -29.22
CA SER A 613 35.37 -31.67 -28.79
C SER A 613 36.66 -32.48 -28.53
N ASN A 614 37.80 -32.01 -29.02
CA ASN A 614 38.91 -31.54 -28.18
C ASN A 614 40.17 -31.15 -28.99
N SER A 615 40.89 -30.17 -28.45
CA SER A 615 42.36 -30.05 -28.42
C SER A 615 43.08 -29.66 -29.72
N PHE A 616 44.23 -28.97 -29.76
CA PHE A 616 45.14 -28.33 -28.80
C PHE A 616 46.16 -27.51 -29.64
N ALA A 617 46.83 -26.54 -29.00
CA ALA A 617 48.24 -26.16 -29.15
C ALA A 617 48.93 -25.98 -30.54
N VAL A 618 49.38 -24.74 -30.75
CA VAL A 618 50.77 -24.24 -30.96
C VAL A 618 51.85 -25.19 -31.54
N SER A 619 52.65 -24.61 -32.46
CA SER A 619 53.99 -24.98 -33.00
C SER A 619 53.99 -26.02 -34.15
N SER A 620 54.86 -26.01 -35.16
CA SER A 620 56.03 -25.20 -35.57
C SER A 620 56.53 -25.74 -36.93
N TYR A 621 57.07 -24.85 -37.78
CA TYR A 621 58.14 -25.03 -38.80
C TYR A 621 58.19 -26.27 -39.72
N SER A 622 58.13 -26.02 -41.05
CA SER A 622 59.26 -26.00 -42.02
C SER A 622 58.95 -26.65 -43.38
N ASP A 623 59.30 -25.88 -44.43
CA ASP A 623 59.87 -26.31 -45.72
C ASP A 623 59.07 -27.22 -46.68
N THR A 624 59.12 -27.07 -48.00
CA THR A 624 59.37 -25.98 -48.96
C THR A 624 58.92 -26.55 -50.33
N SER A 625 58.52 -25.66 -51.24
CA SER A 625 58.51 -25.84 -52.70
C SER A 625 57.68 -26.96 -53.32
N LEU A 626 56.51 -26.57 -53.84
CA LEU A 626 56.14 -26.78 -55.25
C LEU A 626 55.06 -25.75 -55.60
N GLU A 627 55.54 -24.63 -56.15
CA GLU A 627 54.76 -23.56 -56.73
C GLU A 627 54.02 -24.04 -58.00
N ASN A 628 52.87 -23.38 -58.23
CA ASN A 628 52.00 -23.40 -59.41
C ASN A 628 50.91 -24.49 -59.42
N ASP A 629 49.81 -24.22 -58.70
CA ASP A 629 48.42 -24.37 -59.21
C ASP A 629 47.32 -23.96 -58.18
N LEU A 630 47.58 -22.96 -57.32
CA LEU A 630 46.60 -22.43 -56.36
C LEU A 630 46.48 -20.91 -56.45
N GLU A 631 46.17 -20.40 -57.64
CA GLU A 631 45.60 -19.07 -57.81
C GLU A 631 44.39 -19.14 -58.74
N ARG A 632 43.23 -19.53 -58.17
CA ARG A 632 41.91 -19.03 -58.60
C ARG A 632 40.79 -19.45 -57.65
N GLN A 633 40.21 -18.42 -57.03
CA GLN A 633 38.81 -18.29 -56.60
C GLN A 633 38.41 -18.75 -55.18
N CYS A 634 38.76 -17.91 -54.21
CA CYS A 634 37.78 -17.43 -53.22
C CYS A 634 38.02 -15.93 -52.99
N SER A 635 37.83 -15.15 -54.05
CA SER A 635 37.82 -13.69 -53.99
C SER A 635 36.37 -13.24 -53.82
N LEU A 636 35.99 -12.81 -52.62
CA LEU A 636 34.74 -12.09 -52.33
C LEU A 636 34.73 -10.64 -52.88
N ASN A 637 35.54 -10.36 -53.92
CA ASN A 637 35.69 -9.03 -54.53
C ASN A 637 34.83 -8.85 -55.80
N ASN A 638 33.72 -9.56 -55.94
CA ASN A 638 32.85 -9.44 -57.13
C ASN A 638 31.36 -9.39 -56.80
N ILE A 639 30.99 -8.70 -55.71
CA ILE A 639 29.66 -8.10 -55.58
C ILE A 639 29.87 -6.61 -55.79
N GLY A 640 29.24 -6.07 -56.84
CA GLY A 640 29.25 -4.64 -57.13
C GLY A 640 28.84 -3.82 -55.90
N CYS A 641 29.55 -2.72 -55.70
CA CYS A 641 29.54 -1.79 -54.56
C CYS A 641 28.19 -1.03 -54.33
N GLU A 642 27.04 -1.61 -54.67
CA GLU A 642 25.72 -1.03 -54.39
C GLU A 642 24.74 -1.94 -53.62
N ASP A 643 24.99 -3.24 -53.52
CA ASP A 643 24.09 -4.20 -52.83
C ASP A 643 24.71 -4.78 -51.54
N SER A 644 24.88 -3.94 -50.53
CA SER A 644 25.14 -4.42 -49.16
C SER A 644 23.87 -5.09 -48.57
N PHE A 645 24.03 -6.17 -47.81
CA PHE A 645 22.90 -6.90 -47.18
C PHE A 645 21.98 -6.01 -46.32
N TYR A 646 22.57 -4.98 -45.72
CA TYR A 646 21.95 -3.89 -44.98
C TYR A 646 22.85 -2.65 -45.04
N LYS A 647 22.34 -1.51 -44.60
CA LYS A 647 23.11 -0.27 -44.42
C LYS A 647 23.28 0.03 -42.93
N ILE A 648 24.48 0.44 -42.52
CA ILE A 648 24.79 0.74 -41.12
C ILE A 648 24.64 2.24 -40.89
N TYR A 649 23.80 2.60 -39.91
CA TYR A 649 23.60 3.96 -39.45
C TYR A 649 23.98 4.07 -37.98
N TYR A 650 24.46 5.24 -37.61
CA TYR A 650 24.68 5.64 -36.22
C TYR A 650 23.69 6.74 -35.86
N MET A 651 23.05 6.62 -34.70
CA MET A 651 22.11 7.61 -34.18
C MET A 651 22.49 8.00 -32.75
N ASP A 652 22.54 9.31 -32.49
CA ASP A 652 22.62 9.90 -31.15
C ASP A 652 21.32 10.64 -30.83
N SER A 653 20.50 10.10 -29.94
CA SER A 653 19.19 10.68 -29.58
C SER A 653 19.29 11.88 -28.63
N SER A 654 20.49 12.25 -28.15
CA SER A 654 20.70 13.48 -27.36
C SER A 654 20.85 14.73 -28.23
N THR A 655 21.22 14.55 -29.49
CA THR A 655 21.27 15.60 -30.51
C THR A 655 20.08 15.38 -31.44
N ASN A 656 19.28 16.40 -31.78
CA ASN A 656 18.27 16.30 -32.85
C ASN A 656 18.91 16.13 -34.25
N ALA A 657 20.09 15.50 -34.34
CA ALA A 657 20.86 15.29 -35.54
C ALA A 657 20.32 14.11 -36.34
N GLU A 658 20.35 14.24 -37.67
CA GLU A 658 19.97 13.14 -38.57
C GLU A 658 20.96 11.96 -38.42
N PRO A 659 20.48 10.70 -38.49
CA PRO A 659 21.35 9.54 -38.34
C PRO A 659 22.42 9.50 -39.43
N LYS A 660 23.66 9.31 -39.00
CA LYS A 660 24.85 9.34 -39.85
C LYS A 660 25.04 7.96 -40.49
N LYS A 661 25.03 7.90 -41.83
CA LYS A 661 25.35 6.68 -42.59
C LYS A 661 26.84 6.41 -42.51
N LEU A 662 27.22 5.19 -42.13
CA LEU A 662 28.61 4.71 -42.21
C LEU A 662 28.85 4.10 -43.60
N THR A 663 29.99 4.42 -44.22
CA THR A 663 30.29 4.00 -45.60
C THR A 663 31.59 3.23 -45.68
N PHE A 664 31.70 2.37 -46.69
CA PHE A 664 32.90 1.56 -46.98
C PHE A 664 34.17 2.40 -47.18
N ASN A 665 34.05 3.69 -47.54
CA ASN A 665 35.18 4.59 -47.71
C ASN A 665 35.77 5.11 -46.39
N ASP A 666 35.13 4.81 -45.25
CA ASP A 666 35.62 5.17 -43.92
C ASP A 666 36.76 4.22 -43.52
N THR A 667 37.99 4.59 -43.86
CA THR A 667 39.20 3.77 -43.61
C THR A 667 39.46 3.46 -42.13
N THR A 668 38.98 4.31 -41.21
CA THR A 668 38.95 4.07 -39.76
C THR A 668 37.74 4.76 -39.14
N ILE A 669 36.88 4.00 -38.46
CA ILE A 669 35.72 4.50 -37.73
C ILE A 669 36.12 4.67 -36.26
N ASN A 670 36.39 5.89 -35.83
CA ASN A 670 36.63 6.16 -34.42
C ASN A 670 35.30 6.25 -33.66
N LEU A 671 34.86 5.13 -33.09
CA LEU A 671 33.65 5.08 -32.26
C LEU A 671 33.88 5.69 -30.86
N SER A 672 35.14 5.84 -30.41
CA SER A 672 35.45 6.42 -29.10
C SER A 672 35.22 7.93 -29.01
N ASP A 673 35.51 8.69 -30.08
CA ASP A 673 35.20 10.13 -30.17
C ASP A 673 33.68 10.38 -30.20
N LEU A 674 32.91 9.40 -30.72
CA LEU A 674 31.45 9.44 -30.79
C LEU A 674 30.78 9.04 -29.47
N LEU A 675 31.52 8.50 -28.50
CA LEU A 675 31.02 7.91 -27.24
C LEU A 675 31.76 8.46 -26.00
N SER A 676 32.29 9.70 -26.08
CA SER A 676 33.02 10.34 -24.96
C SER A 676 32.16 10.45 -23.69
N GLY A 677 32.47 9.63 -22.69
CA GLY A 677 31.90 9.65 -21.34
C GLY A 677 32.31 8.40 -20.58
N ASN A 678 32.89 8.56 -19.38
CA ASN A 678 33.31 7.44 -18.52
C ASN A 678 32.15 6.73 -17.80
N ASP A 679 30.92 6.89 -18.27
CA ASP A 679 29.76 6.28 -17.64
C ASP A 679 29.49 4.88 -18.23
N PRO A 680 29.25 3.85 -17.40
CA PRO A 680 28.72 2.56 -17.87
C PRO A 680 27.44 2.82 -18.67
N PRO A 681 27.04 1.95 -19.62
CA PRO A 681 25.99 2.21 -20.61
C PRO A 681 24.68 2.61 -19.94
N ARG A 682 24.55 3.90 -19.67
CA ARG A 682 23.37 4.54 -19.13
C ARG A 682 22.78 5.31 -20.30
N TYR A 683 21.53 4.96 -20.57
CA TYR A 683 20.61 5.57 -21.52
C TYR A 683 20.85 5.17 -22.97
N GLY A 684 19.77 4.73 -23.64
CA GLY A 684 19.67 4.42 -25.08
C GLY A 684 19.87 5.67 -25.96
N ARG A 685 20.96 6.39 -25.71
CA ARG A 685 21.31 7.65 -26.34
C ARG A 685 22.10 7.44 -27.62
N LYS A 686 22.86 6.35 -27.74
CA LYS A 686 23.73 6.06 -28.89
C LYS A 686 23.54 4.62 -29.35
N VAL A 687 23.00 4.42 -30.55
CA VAL A 687 22.56 3.10 -31.07
C VAL A 687 23.04 2.93 -32.51
N LEU A 688 23.47 1.71 -32.87
CA LEU A 688 23.69 1.33 -34.26
C LEU A 688 22.40 0.78 -34.87
N ILE A 689 22.03 1.30 -36.03
CA ILE A 689 20.82 0.91 -36.75
C ILE A 689 21.22 0.20 -38.03
N LEU A 690 20.75 -1.04 -38.19
CA LEU A 690 20.91 -1.81 -39.42
C LEU A 690 19.65 -1.66 -40.27
N GLN A 691 19.75 -0.90 -41.36
CA GLN A 691 18.64 -0.62 -42.26
C GLN A 691 18.54 -1.70 -43.35
N PHE A 692 17.34 -2.25 -43.53
CA PHE A 692 16.97 -3.22 -44.55
C PHE A 692 15.88 -2.65 -45.46
N THR A 693 15.91 -3.01 -46.74
CA THR A 693 14.71 -2.93 -47.58
C THR A 693 13.77 -4.09 -47.27
N SER A 694 12.48 -3.95 -47.58
CA SER A 694 11.50 -5.05 -47.41
C SER A 694 11.90 -6.33 -48.13
N GLU A 695 12.58 -6.22 -49.27
CA GLU A 695 13.07 -7.38 -50.01
C GLU A 695 14.27 -8.05 -49.30
N GLN A 696 15.19 -7.26 -48.76
CA GLN A 696 16.34 -7.77 -47.98
C GLN A 696 15.88 -8.44 -46.69
N ARG A 697 14.95 -7.82 -45.93
CA ARG A 697 14.36 -8.44 -44.73
C ARG A 697 13.76 -9.80 -45.06
N ARG A 698 12.93 -9.90 -46.10
CA ARG A 698 12.28 -11.15 -46.50
C ARG A 698 13.26 -12.24 -46.93
N LYS A 699 14.37 -11.87 -47.57
CA LYS A 699 15.37 -12.83 -48.08
C LYS A 699 16.30 -13.33 -46.98
N PHE A 700 16.75 -12.45 -46.10
CA PHE A 700 17.88 -12.76 -45.21
C PHE A 700 17.51 -12.88 -43.73
N PHE A 701 16.37 -12.30 -43.29
CA PHE A 701 15.95 -12.34 -41.88
C PHE A 701 14.89 -13.42 -41.65
N GLN A 702 15.15 -14.35 -40.72
CA GLN A 702 14.21 -15.38 -40.28
C GLN A 702 13.98 -15.29 -38.76
N GLU A 703 12.71 -15.12 -38.38
CA GLU A 703 12.28 -15.25 -36.98
C GLU A 703 12.26 -16.74 -36.61
N ARG A 704 13.32 -17.20 -35.94
CA ARG A 704 13.36 -18.56 -35.40
C ARG A 704 12.63 -18.59 -34.05
N PRO A 705 11.76 -19.58 -33.79
CA PRO A 705 11.05 -19.70 -32.53
C PRO A 705 12.03 -19.93 -31.36
N VAL A 706 11.78 -19.25 -30.24
CA VAL A 706 12.54 -19.39 -28.99
C VAL A 706 12.44 -20.84 -28.50
N VAL A 707 13.55 -21.41 -28.03
CA VAL A 707 13.51 -22.77 -27.46
C VAL A 707 12.83 -22.70 -26.10
N HIS A 708 11.70 -23.38 -25.98
CA HIS A 708 11.03 -23.60 -24.70
C HIS A 708 11.72 -24.76 -24.00
N ASP A 709 12.39 -24.49 -22.88
CA ASP A 709 12.80 -25.57 -22.00
C ASP A 709 11.57 -26.03 -21.21
N HIS A 710 11.15 -27.27 -21.45
CA HIS A 710 10.03 -27.88 -20.75
C HIS A 710 10.51 -28.36 -19.38
N LEU A 711 10.16 -27.60 -18.33
CA LEU A 711 10.02 -28.05 -16.94
C LEU A 711 11.18 -28.90 -16.36
N ILE A 712 12.10 -28.25 -15.65
CA ILE A 712 12.65 -28.83 -14.42
C ILE A 712 12.48 -27.78 -13.31
N ASN A 713 11.65 -28.13 -12.34
CA ASN A 713 11.46 -27.40 -11.09
C ASN A 713 12.43 -28.02 -10.07
N PRO A 714 13.58 -27.39 -9.72
CA PRO A 714 14.49 -28.00 -8.75
C PRO A 714 14.17 -27.61 -7.30
N TYR A 715 13.17 -26.76 -7.07
CA TYR A 715 12.62 -26.60 -5.72
C TYR A 715 11.40 -27.50 -5.58
N PRO A 716 11.23 -28.17 -4.43
CA PRO A 716 10.00 -28.87 -4.14
C PRO A 716 8.87 -27.84 -4.14
N SER A 717 8.17 -27.72 -5.27
CA SER A 717 6.79 -27.23 -5.32
C SER A 717 5.85 -28.27 -4.71
N ASN A 718 6.26 -28.80 -3.56
CA ASN A 718 5.47 -29.53 -2.59
C ASN A 718 5.08 -28.62 -1.43
N ARG A 719 5.11 -27.29 -1.62
CA ARG A 719 3.96 -26.54 -1.15
C ARG A 719 2.88 -26.78 -2.20
N GLU A 720 2.12 -27.86 -2.00
CA GLU A 720 0.67 -27.82 -2.29
C GLU A 720 0.16 -26.42 -1.92
N LYS A 721 -0.92 -25.91 -2.52
CA LYS A 721 -1.61 -24.72 -1.99
C LYS A 721 -1.94 -24.96 -0.51
N GLY A 722 -0.97 -24.64 0.34
CA GLY A 722 -0.81 -25.24 1.65
C GLY A 722 -1.52 -24.30 2.55
N LYS A 723 -2.54 -24.79 3.23
CA LYS A 723 -3.27 -24.04 4.24
C LYS A 723 -2.24 -23.35 5.13
N ILE A 724 -2.17 -22.03 5.06
CA ILE A 724 -1.31 -21.24 5.93
C ILE A 724 -1.83 -21.47 7.34
N SER A 725 -0.99 -21.90 8.27
CA SER A 725 -1.38 -22.04 9.67
C SER A 725 -0.84 -20.89 10.49
N ILE A 726 -1.47 -20.60 11.64
CA ILE A 726 -0.91 -19.64 12.62
C ILE A 726 0.51 -20.05 13.07
N ASN A 727 0.81 -21.35 13.03
CA ASN A 727 2.13 -21.87 13.36
C ASN A 727 3.20 -21.43 12.35
N ASP A 728 2.85 -21.39 11.07
CA ASP A 728 3.75 -20.89 10.03
C ASP A 728 4.02 -19.40 10.22
N CYS A 729 2.97 -18.63 10.55
CA CYS A 729 3.08 -17.20 10.85
C CYS A 729 3.94 -16.91 12.10
N LEU A 730 3.79 -17.71 13.16
CA LEU A 730 4.59 -17.62 14.39
C LEU A 730 6.06 -17.99 14.16
N SER A 731 6.30 -19.03 13.34
CA SER A 731 7.66 -19.42 12.94
C SER A 731 8.31 -18.32 12.12
N LEU A 732 7.57 -17.71 11.19
CA LEU A 732 8.06 -16.59 10.38
C LEU A 732 8.37 -15.35 11.26
N PHE A 733 7.51 -15.06 12.25
CA PHE A 733 7.73 -13.97 13.19
C PHE A 733 9.00 -14.11 14.03
N THR A 734 9.38 -15.36 14.36
CA THR A 734 10.59 -15.66 15.17
C THR A 734 11.84 -15.92 14.33
N THR A 735 11.71 -15.88 13.00
CA THR A 735 12.84 -16.03 12.08
C THR A 735 13.69 -14.76 12.08
N CYS A 736 15.01 -14.91 11.87
CA CYS A 736 15.89 -13.77 11.73
C CYS A 736 15.64 -13.06 10.38
N GLU A 737 15.50 -11.74 10.41
CA GLU A 737 15.30 -10.90 9.23
C GLU A 737 16.38 -9.82 9.13
N LYS A 738 16.72 -9.40 7.90
CA LYS A 738 17.63 -8.28 7.67
C LYS A 738 16.83 -7.00 7.50
N LEU A 739 17.20 -5.95 8.24
CA LEU A 739 16.52 -4.66 8.18
C LEU A 739 16.69 -3.99 6.81
N SER A 740 15.63 -3.30 6.40
CA SER A 740 15.61 -2.45 5.21
C SER A 740 16.50 -1.22 5.41
N ALA A 741 16.70 -0.41 4.36
CA ALA A 741 17.37 0.87 4.51
C ALA A 741 16.52 1.87 5.32
N ASP A 742 15.20 1.78 5.21
CA ASP A 742 14.25 2.68 5.86
C ASP A 742 14.13 2.38 7.37
N ASP A 743 14.32 1.12 7.78
CA ASP A 743 14.27 0.66 9.17
C ASP A 743 15.66 0.35 9.74
N ALA A 744 16.72 0.97 9.21
CA ALA A 744 18.09 0.71 9.61
C ALA A 744 18.30 0.99 11.11
N TRP A 745 19.08 0.15 11.78
CA TRP A 745 19.35 0.25 13.22
C TRP A 745 20.61 1.06 13.50
N TYR A 746 20.55 2.02 14.43
CA TYR A 746 21.72 2.79 14.84
C TYR A 746 22.68 1.94 15.68
N CYS A 747 23.86 1.66 15.14
CA CYS A 747 24.90 0.94 15.87
C CYS A 747 25.71 1.90 16.75
N PRO A 748 25.75 1.70 18.08
CA PRO A 748 26.46 2.59 18.99
C PRO A 748 27.99 2.55 18.83
N ASP A 749 28.58 1.48 18.27
CA ASP A 749 30.03 1.40 18.06
C ASP A 749 30.47 1.91 16.69
N CYS A 750 29.66 1.64 15.66
CA CYS A 750 29.93 2.15 14.31
C CYS A 750 29.50 3.62 14.16
N HIS A 751 28.73 4.14 15.13
CA HIS A 751 28.14 5.47 15.13
C HIS A 751 27.32 5.82 13.87
N LYS A 752 26.71 4.82 13.24
CA LYS A 752 25.91 4.97 12.02
C LYS A 752 24.76 3.97 11.95
N HIS A 753 23.77 4.27 11.12
CA HIS A 753 22.65 3.37 10.84
C HIS A 753 23.11 2.22 9.95
N GLN A 754 22.76 0.99 10.35
CA GLN A 754 23.18 -0.25 9.73
C GLN A 754 21.97 -1.10 9.38
N ARG A 755 22.06 -1.82 8.26
CA ARG A 755 21.10 -2.86 7.87
C ARG A 755 21.36 -4.15 8.66
N ALA A 756 21.17 -4.04 9.98
CA ALA A 756 21.38 -5.10 10.95
C ALA A 756 20.41 -6.27 10.75
N THR A 757 20.81 -7.45 11.24
CA THR A 757 19.91 -8.59 11.33
C THR A 757 19.18 -8.55 12.66
N LYS A 758 17.86 -8.64 12.62
CA LYS A 758 16.97 -8.61 13.79
C LYS A 758 16.28 -9.95 13.94
N LYS A 759 16.13 -10.41 15.19
CA LYS A 759 15.38 -11.62 15.54
C LYS A 759 14.55 -11.36 16.78
N PHE A 760 13.33 -11.88 16.79
CA PHE A 760 12.44 -11.90 17.95
C PHE A 760 12.28 -13.31 18.49
N ASP A 761 12.36 -13.47 19.80
CA ASP A 761 12.05 -14.72 20.51
C ASP A 761 11.03 -14.44 21.63
N LEU A 762 10.03 -15.31 21.82
CA LEU A 762 9.02 -15.12 22.87
C LEU A 762 9.56 -15.59 24.23
N TRP A 763 9.59 -14.70 25.23
CA TRP A 763 10.11 -15.03 26.57
C TRP A 763 9.02 -15.25 27.63
N LYS A 764 7.97 -14.42 27.57
CA LYS A 764 6.82 -14.49 28.48
C LYS A 764 5.55 -14.17 27.70
N LEU A 765 4.53 -15.02 27.83
CA LEU A 765 3.23 -14.77 27.22
C LEU A 765 2.23 -14.19 28.24
N PRO A 766 1.28 -13.35 27.79
CA PRO A 766 0.26 -12.74 28.64
C PRO A 766 -0.83 -13.72 29.09
N LYS A 767 -1.82 -13.27 29.87
CA LYS A 767 -3.03 -14.07 30.17
C LYS A 767 -3.96 -14.11 28.97
N VAL A 768 -4.12 -12.96 28.30
CA VAL A 768 -4.87 -12.81 27.06
C VAL A 768 -3.89 -12.42 25.97
N LEU A 769 -3.73 -13.28 24.98
CA LEU A 769 -2.86 -13.07 23.83
C LEU A 769 -3.69 -12.51 22.67
N ILE A 770 -3.33 -11.31 22.21
CA ILE A 770 -3.89 -10.72 21.00
C ILE A 770 -2.94 -11.00 19.84
N VAL A 771 -3.47 -11.60 18.78
CA VAL A 771 -2.74 -11.92 17.55
C VAL A 771 -3.36 -11.16 16.39
N HIS A 772 -2.62 -10.21 15.84
CA HIS A 772 -2.95 -9.50 14.61
C HIS A 772 -2.28 -10.20 13.42
N LEU A 773 -3.05 -10.49 12.37
CA LEU A 773 -2.54 -11.00 11.09
C LEU A 773 -2.27 -9.81 10.16
N LYS A 774 -0.99 -9.55 9.82
CA LYS A 774 -0.57 -8.44 8.95
C LYS A 774 -1.04 -8.61 7.50
N ARG A 775 -2.34 -8.43 7.26
CA ARG A 775 -2.96 -8.64 5.94
C ARG A 775 -2.78 -7.46 5.00
N PHE A 776 -2.68 -6.25 5.51
CA PHE A 776 -2.53 -5.05 4.67
C PHE A 776 -1.06 -4.77 4.38
N SER A 777 -0.77 -4.53 3.10
CA SER A 777 0.53 -4.06 2.64
C SER A 777 0.35 -2.75 1.90
N TYR A 778 1.13 -1.75 2.29
CA TYR A 778 1.13 -0.44 1.68
C TYR A 778 2.37 -0.30 0.80
N THR A 779 2.14 -0.12 -0.50
CA THR A 779 3.18 0.39 -1.40
C THR A 779 2.78 1.79 -1.85
N ARG A 780 3.73 2.59 -2.35
CA ARG A 780 3.50 3.97 -2.82
C ARG A 780 2.38 4.07 -3.88
N TYR A 781 2.09 2.98 -4.59
CA TYR A 781 1.14 2.97 -5.72
C TYR A 781 -0.05 2.03 -5.54
N ARG A 782 -0.01 1.12 -4.56
CA ARG A 782 -1.06 0.11 -4.35
C ARG A 782 -1.24 -0.23 -2.88
N ARG A 783 -2.50 -0.35 -2.46
CA ARG A 783 -2.91 -0.93 -1.18
C ARG A 783 -3.38 -2.35 -1.46
N ASP A 784 -2.60 -3.35 -1.04
CA ASP A 784 -2.93 -4.77 -1.23
C ASP A 784 -3.39 -5.38 0.10
N LYS A 785 -4.32 -6.33 0.02
CA LYS A 785 -4.77 -7.15 1.15
C LYS A 785 -4.52 -8.63 0.86
N ILE A 786 -3.92 -9.32 1.83
CA ILE A 786 -3.73 -10.77 1.81
C ILE A 786 -5.03 -11.42 2.32
N ASP A 787 -5.85 -11.92 1.39
CA ASP A 787 -7.09 -12.64 1.69
C ASP A 787 -6.92 -14.17 1.84
N ASP A 788 -5.69 -14.66 2.05
CA ASP A 788 -5.43 -16.08 2.25
C ASP A 788 -6.03 -16.57 3.58
N PHE A 789 -6.64 -17.76 3.58
CA PHE A 789 -7.15 -18.39 4.79
C PHE A 789 -5.99 -18.79 5.71
N VAL A 790 -6.05 -18.38 6.97
CA VAL A 790 -5.07 -18.75 8.00
C VAL A 790 -5.76 -19.68 9.00
N ASP A 791 -5.29 -20.91 9.09
CA ASP A 791 -5.78 -21.91 10.02
C ASP A 791 -5.28 -21.60 11.44
N CYS A 792 -6.23 -21.19 12.29
CA CYS A 792 -5.99 -20.84 13.68
C CYS A 792 -6.75 -21.84 14.58
N PRO A 793 -6.15 -22.47 15.58
CA PRO A 793 -6.88 -23.36 16.48
C PRO A 793 -7.92 -22.56 17.30
N ILE A 794 -9.19 -22.98 17.30
CA ILE A 794 -10.24 -22.37 18.16
C ILE A 794 -10.02 -22.75 19.63
N SER A 795 -9.47 -23.94 19.87
CA SER A 795 -9.11 -24.41 21.22
C SER A 795 -7.73 -25.05 21.19
N ASN A 796 -7.08 -25.10 22.34
CA ASN A 796 -5.79 -25.78 22.52
C ASN A 796 -4.64 -25.24 21.66
N LEU A 797 -4.54 -23.93 21.43
CA LEU A 797 -3.34 -23.33 20.83
C LEU A 797 -2.17 -23.44 21.82
N CYS A 798 -1.26 -24.39 21.57
CA CYS A 798 -0.04 -24.59 22.35
C CYS A 798 1.06 -23.66 21.84
N MET A 799 1.61 -22.83 22.74
CA MET A 799 2.66 -21.86 22.41
C MET A 799 4.05 -22.29 22.86
N ASP A 800 4.18 -23.43 23.55
CA ASP A 800 5.41 -23.85 24.24
C ASP A 800 6.61 -23.91 23.31
N LYS A 801 6.44 -24.41 22.08
CA LYS A 801 7.51 -24.51 21.08
C LYS A 801 8.10 -23.17 20.63
N TYR A 802 7.42 -22.05 20.90
CA TYR A 802 7.88 -20.72 20.52
C TYR A 802 8.44 -19.93 21.71
N VAL A 803 8.21 -20.41 22.94
CA VAL A 803 8.68 -19.75 24.15
C VAL A 803 10.05 -20.31 24.52
N ILE A 804 11.07 -19.46 24.46
CA ILE A 804 12.47 -19.88 24.73
C ILE A 804 12.78 -20.11 26.21
N ASN A 805 11.87 -19.74 27.12
CA ASN A 805 12.04 -19.92 28.56
C ASN A 805 11.48 -21.28 29.01
N GLU A 806 12.36 -22.27 29.15
CA GLU A 806 12.04 -23.69 29.44
C GLU A 806 11.47 -23.93 30.86
N GLU A 807 11.64 -23.00 31.80
CA GLU A 807 11.24 -23.17 33.21
C GLU A 807 9.79 -22.74 33.48
N LYS A 808 9.05 -22.28 32.47
CA LYS A 808 7.67 -21.82 32.63
C LYS A 808 6.66 -22.93 32.36
N PRO A 809 5.52 -22.91 33.07
CA PRO A 809 4.44 -23.85 32.80
C PRO A 809 3.94 -23.69 31.36
N SER A 810 3.64 -24.83 30.73
CA SER A 810 3.00 -24.89 29.41
C SER A 810 1.80 -23.96 29.35
N LYS A 811 1.74 -23.13 28.30
CA LYS A 811 0.63 -22.19 28.08
C LYS A 811 -0.17 -22.60 26.86
N VAL A 812 -1.39 -23.04 27.15
CA VAL A 812 -2.39 -23.43 26.18
C VAL A 812 -3.51 -22.40 26.15
N TYR A 813 -3.86 -21.93 24.96
CA TYR A 813 -4.86 -20.88 24.76
C TYR A 813 -6.12 -21.38 24.05
N ASP A 814 -7.26 -20.79 24.40
CA ASP A 814 -8.53 -20.93 23.69
C ASP A 814 -8.94 -19.58 23.09
N LEU A 815 -9.51 -19.62 21.88
CA LEU A 815 -10.00 -18.43 21.19
C LEU A 815 -11.28 -17.94 21.88
N ILE A 816 -11.39 -16.62 22.07
CA ILE A 816 -12.56 -15.96 22.69
C ILE A 816 -13.17 -14.87 21.80
N GLY A 817 -12.42 -14.34 20.84
CA GLY A 817 -12.87 -13.26 19.97
C GLY A 817 -12.08 -13.18 18.67
N VAL A 818 -12.74 -12.78 17.58
CA VAL A 818 -12.13 -12.53 16.28
C VAL A 818 -12.71 -11.25 15.70
N CYS A 819 -11.87 -10.25 15.43
CA CYS A 819 -12.22 -9.15 14.54
C CYS A 819 -12.06 -9.64 13.09
N ASN A 820 -13.12 -9.56 12.31
CA ASN A 820 -13.16 -9.93 10.90
C ASN A 820 -13.14 -8.67 10.03
N HIS A 821 -12.49 -8.72 8.87
CA HIS A 821 -12.49 -7.65 7.88
C HIS A 821 -12.81 -8.18 6.47
N TYR A 822 -13.85 -7.62 5.88
CA TYR A 822 -14.31 -7.91 4.51
C TYR A 822 -13.99 -6.72 3.60
N GLY A 823 -13.60 -6.98 2.35
CA GLY A 823 -13.25 -5.93 1.38
C GLY A 823 -11.85 -5.34 1.58
N ASN A 824 -11.64 -4.16 1.00
CA ASN A 824 -10.37 -3.41 0.96
C ASN A 824 -10.41 -2.23 1.94
N MET A 825 -9.25 -1.72 2.37
CA MET A 825 -9.15 -0.67 3.41
C MET A 825 -9.94 0.64 3.12
N GLY A 826 -10.21 0.96 1.85
CA GLY A 826 -10.97 2.17 1.47
C GLY A 826 -12.50 1.99 1.44
N ALA A 827 -13.01 0.76 1.47
CA ALA A 827 -14.43 0.43 1.37
C ALA A 827 -14.73 -0.98 1.93
N GLY A 828 -14.13 -1.32 3.06
CA GLY A 828 -14.27 -2.58 3.78
C GLY A 828 -15.32 -2.52 4.88
N HIS A 829 -15.55 -3.65 5.55
CA HIS A 829 -16.49 -3.73 6.66
C HIS A 829 -15.93 -4.65 7.73
N TYR A 830 -16.05 -4.25 8.99
CA TYR A 830 -15.58 -5.02 10.14
C TYR A 830 -16.75 -5.63 10.89
N THR A 831 -16.59 -6.89 11.31
CA THR A 831 -17.51 -7.56 12.24
C THR A 831 -16.70 -8.24 13.35
N ALA A 832 -17.35 -8.71 14.41
CA ALA A 832 -16.70 -9.49 15.45
C ALA A 832 -17.40 -10.83 15.69
N SER A 833 -16.63 -11.89 15.88
CA SER A 833 -17.15 -13.18 16.36
C SER A 833 -16.61 -13.43 17.75
N CYS A 834 -17.46 -13.43 18.77
CA CYS A 834 -17.03 -13.53 20.17
C CYS A 834 -17.77 -14.63 20.92
N LYS A 835 -17.08 -15.25 21.88
CA LYS A 835 -17.64 -16.23 22.81
C LYS A 835 -18.17 -15.50 24.04
N ASN A 836 -19.47 -15.62 24.30
CA ASN A 836 -20.06 -15.04 25.49
C ASN A 836 -19.60 -15.81 26.74
N LYS A 837 -19.09 -15.10 27.75
CA LYS A 837 -18.49 -15.72 28.94
C LYS A 837 -19.51 -16.43 29.84
N ASP A 838 -20.76 -15.97 29.87
CA ASP A 838 -21.77 -16.47 30.81
C ASP A 838 -22.44 -17.76 30.32
N ASN A 839 -22.64 -17.90 29.00
CA ASN A 839 -23.27 -19.08 28.41
C ASN A 839 -22.33 -19.97 27.58
N GLY A 840 -21.11 -19.51 27.28
CA GLY A 840 -20.10 -20.25 26.53
C GLY A 840 -20.36 -20.39 25.03
N ASN A 841 -21.43 -19.80 24.49
CA ASN A 841 -21.80 -19.86 23.07
C ASN A 841 -21.14 -18.74 22.26
N TRP A 842 -21.01 -18.98 20.96
CA TRP A 842 -20.44 -18.02 20.01
C TRP A 842 -21.51 -17.19 19.32
N TYR A 843 -21.21 -15.91 19.16
CA TYR A 843 -22.08 -14.94 18.49
C TYR A 843 -21.28 -14.10 17.50
N ASN A 844 -21.91 -13.77 16.37
CA ASN A 844 -21.45 -12.77 15.43
C ASN A 844 -22.14 -11.44 15.72
N PHE A 845 -21.32 -10.41 15.88
CA PHE A 845 -21.68 -9.01 16.11
C PHE A 845 -21.34 -8.23 14.84
N ASP A 846 -22.39 -7.88 14.10
CA ASP A 846 -22.32 -7.04 12.90
C ASP A 846 -23.02 -5.73 13.22
N ASP A 847 -22.24 -4.77 13.71
CA ASP A 847 -22.73 -3.54 14.30
C ASP A 847 -23.84 -3.81 15.35
N ASN A 848 -25.08 -3.38 15.07
CA ASN A 848 -26.20 -3.55 16.00
C ASN A 848 -26.82 -4.95 15.96
N MET A 849 -26.48 -5.75 14.95
CA MET A 849 -27.02 -7.10 14.78
C MET A 849 -26.18 -8.13 15.52
N VAL A 850 -26.82 -8.83 16.46
CA VAL A 850 -26.22 -9.96 17.18
C VAL A 850 -26.90 -11.25 16.73
N SER A 851 -26.11 -12.24 16.30
CA SER A 851 -26.63 -13.52 15.81
C SER A 851 -25.77 -14.68 16.31
N PRO A 852 -26.35 -15.84 16.66
CA PRO A 852 -25.56 -17.02 17.02
C PRO A 852 -24.76 -17.50 15.81
N ILE A 853 -23.52 -17.94 16.05
CA ILE A 853 -22.64 -18.50 15.01
C ILE A 853 -22.13 -19.87 15.45
N GLN A 854 -22.11 -20.82 14.52
CA GLN A 854 -21.56 -22.15 14.77
C GLN A 854 -20.03 -22.11 14.74
N THR A 855 -19.40 -22.99 15.51
CA THR A 855 -17.95 -22.99 15.73
C THR A 855 -17.15 -23.12 14.42
N GLU A 856 -17.67 -23.87 13.44
CA GLU A 856 -17.02 -24.10 12.15
C GLU A 856 -16.97 -22.86 11.25
N LYS A 857 -17.79 -21.84 11.55
CA LYS A 857 -17.89 -20.60 10.76
C LYS A 857 -17.17 -19.41 11.39
N ILE A 858 -16.58 -19.59 12.57
CA ILE A 858 -15.85 -18.51 13.28
C ILE A 858 -14.62 -18.09 12.47
N LEU A 859 -13.85 -19.06 11.99
CA LEU A 859 -12.62 -18.80 11.26
C LEU A 859 -12.89 -18.84 9.77
N THR A 860 -12.65 -17.70 9.14
CA THR A 860 -12.73 -17.51 7.70
C THR A 860 -11.49 -16.75 7.24
N ASN A 861 -11.35 -16.53 5.93
CA ASN A 861 -10.31 -15.64 5.40
C ASN A 861 -10.46 -14.18 5.83
N ALA A 862 -11.61 -13.79 6.40
CA ALA A 862 -11.83 -12.46 6.95
C ALA A 862 -11.17 -12.26 8.32
N ALA A 863 -10.74 -13.32 9.02
CA ALA A 863 -10.11 -13.21 10.35
C ALA A 863 -8.89 -12.29 10.29
N TYR A 864 -8.89 -11.23 11.10
CA TYR A 864 -7.89 -10.16 11.05
C TYR A 864 -7.15 -9.99 12.38
N VAL A 865 -7.89 -9.88 13.50
CA VAL A 865 -7.33 -9.87 14.86
C VAL A 865 -7.99 -10.97 15.68
N LEU A 866 -7.19 -11.80 16.36
CA LEU A 866 -7.65 -12.94 17.17
C LEU A 866 -7.33 -12.67 18.65
N PHE A 867 -8.29 -12.95 19.51
CA PHE A 867 -8.17 -12.84 20.97
C PHE A 867 -8.18 -14.24 21.58
N TYR A 868 -7.10 -14.58 22.26
CA TYR A 868 -6.87 -15.87 22.91
C TYR A 868 -6.75 -15.70 24.42
N ILE A 869 -7.39 -16.57 25.21
CA ILE A 869 -7.23 -16.60 26.68
C ILE A 869 -6.52 -17.89 27.11
N ALA A 870 -5.60 -17.78 28.06
CA ALA A 870 -4.90 -18.93 28.61
C ALA A 870 -5.85 -19.79 29.46
N LYS A 871 -5.77 -21.11 29.32
CA LYS A 871 -6.68 -22.06 30.00
C LYS A 871 -6.59 -22.05 31.52
N ASP A 872 -5.43 -21.75 32.07
CA ASP A 872 -5.20 -21.56 33.50
C ASP A 872 -6.03 -20.40 34.07
N CYS A 873 -6.42 -19.43 33.24
CA CYS A 873 -7.24 -18.29 33.61
C CYS A 873 -8.76 -18.54 33.45
N ASN A 874 -9.18 -19.68 32.88
CA ASN A 874 -10.60 -20.05 32.70
C ASN A 874 -11.18 -20.83 33.89
N LYS A 875 -10.41 -21.11 34.93
CA LYS A 875 -10.94 -21.73 36.15
C LYS A 875 -11.57 -20.63 37.03
N PRO A 876 -12.82 -20.79 37.49
CA PRO A 876 -13.35 -19.91 38.53
C PRO A 876 -12.41 -19.98 39.74
N PRO A 877 -12.25 -18.89 40.52
CA PRO A 877 -11.46 -18.95 41.74
C PRO A 877 -12.05 -20.04 42.63
N ASP A 878 -11.29 -21.10 42.89
CA ASP A 878 -11.60 -22.03 43.96
C ASP A 878 -11.77 -21.19 45.24
N ASN A 879 -12.89 -21.41 45.94
CA ASN A 879 -13.19 -20.78 47.21
C ASN A 879 -11.94 -20.81 48.10
N LEU A 880 -11.30 -19.66 48.29
CA LEU A 880 -10.29 -19.48 49.31
C LEU A 880 -10.97 -19.64 50.66
N ASP A 881 -10.82 -20.85 51.19
CA ASP A 881 -10.81 -21.26 52.59
C ASP A 881 -11.47 -20.29 53.58
N THR A 882 -12.73 -20.56 53.89
CA THR A 882 -13.20 -20.47 55.27
C THR A 882 -12.57 -21.61 56.07
N ASN A 883 -11.47 -21.32 56.78
CA ASN A 883 -11.14 -21.90 58.09
C ASN A 883 -10.12 -21.04 58.82
#